data_AF-A0A800F4M7-F1
#
_entry.id   AF-A0A800F4M7-F1
#
_cell.length_a   1.000
_cell.length_b   1.000
_cell.length_c   1.000
_cell.angle_alpha   90.00
_cell.angle_beta   90.00
_cell.angle_gamma   90.00
#
_symmetry.space_group_name_H-M   'P 1'
#
loop_
_entity.id
_entity.type
_entity.pdbx_description
1 polymer ?
#
loop_
_entity_poly.entity_id
_entity_poly.type
_entity_poly.pdbx_seq_one_letter_code
_entity_poly.pdbx_strand_id
1 'polypeptide(L)'
;MSVSLLLSLLAFQAADSGAALPDRVEIVRTEYGVPHIMAEDLEAMGFGLAYVQSEDFGASVATGLVQSRGTLARYEGRAEIDSDFVARALHARAVETFHRLDVRTRDVYEGFAQGLNYYIRLHPDEFPSWMTPNFTGVDAHARDVQTWSRGDAARFVRELQREGGAPREPDPDEDLSFALDGSNAWAFDGTRTTSGKAILLRNPHLTWGRNEPLLTRLLGSTYYEAHVRVPGVLEFYGDFRIGGAFGIIGGFNRDLGWATTNNYPTYSQVYALAAHPTLGNHAVLDGEPLALTERTTTVDYRTARGASAAESRSTWWTEYGPVIHRTPERIYLLKDPRDGEFRRGEQFLMMMMSTSLDEWLDVMHIRAHPSSNFTYADARGNIAHYYNARFPLLPHATTGDSAAFAASSADIWSELVPWTDLPLYLNPPGGYVQQANDTPDFTNLNVPLDRDTVAANLPEPRLRLRSQLSLDLVHNERVFSLEDVIEQKHSPRMLMAERVMDDLLAAGRQAAPPALERALAVLAAWDRTADAESRGGVLFKRWAEIYFANEDTTALWDQGWDPARPSATPFGLGSDADAVSALGRAVGSLERDGIALDARWGDVHRVVRGDVDEPVSGCEPTLGCFRALSYERAPDGRYLANRGDAWVLLVEFGEVPRAYTVLAYGQTARNDSPHFDDQAALFARGEMKSVAWTDEDIARNTIRKYRPGGDVRR
;
A
#
# COMPACT_ATOMS: atom_id res chain seq x y z
N MET A 1 -12.99 17.23 -64.63
CA MET A 1 -12.78 18.47 -63.85
C MET A 1 -13.27 18.22 -62.45
N SER A 2 -12.35 18.24 -61.49
CA SER A 2 -12.55 17.97 -60.07
C SER A 2 -12.90 19.25 -59.30
N VAL A 3 -13.74 19.16 -58.27
CA VAL A 3 -13.77 20.03 -57.07
C VAL A 3 -14.32 19.14 -55.94
N SER A 4 -13.49 18.43 -55.19
CA SER A 4 -12.72 18.84 -53.99
C SER A 4 -13.58 19.22 -52.78
N LEU A 5 -13.72 18.24 -51.89
CA LEU A 5 -14.20 18.31 -50.50
C LEU A 5 -13.27 19.18 -49.65
N LEU A 6 -13.83 20.12 -48.89
CA LEU A 6 -13.13 20.73 -47.74
C LEU A 6 -13.30 19.82 -46.53
N LEU A 7 -12.21 19.21 -46.10
CA LEU A 7 -12.03 18.64 -44.76
C LEU A 7 -11.18 19.62 -43.96
N SER A 8 -11.77 20.28 -43.00
CA SER A 8 -11.08 21.05 -41.97
C SER A 8 -10.42 20.09 -40.98
N LEU A 9 -9.17 19.72 -41.25
CA LEU A 9 -8.27 19.17 -40.23
C LEU A 9 -7.88 20.30 -39.26
N LEU A 10 -8.45 20.29 -38.06
CA LEU A 10 -7.82 20.89 -36.89
C LEU A 10 -6.70 19.96 -36.45
N ALA A 11 -5.50 20.20 -36.98
CA ALA A 11 -4.29 19.59 -36.47
C ALA A 11 -4.00 20.17 -35.08
N PHE A 12 -4.18 19.35 -34.04
CA PHE A 12 -3.51 19.57 -32.75
C PHE A 12 -2.01 19.34 -32.97
N GLN A 13 -1.29 20.40 -33.33
CA GLN A 13 0.16 20.44 -33.14
C GLN A 13 0.39 20.67 -31.65
N ALA A 14 0.93 19.68 -30.95
CA ALA A 14 1.61 19.91 -29.69
C ALA A 14 2.74 20.91 -30.01
N ALA A 15 2.60 22.14 -29.50
CA ALA A 15 3.65 23.13 -29.62
C ALA A 15 4.82 22.65 -28.77
N ASP A 16 5.94 22.34 -29.43
CA ASP A 16 7.25 22.30 -28.80
C ASP A 16 7.52 23.72 -28.28
N SER A 17 7.16 24.00 -27.03
CA SER A 17 6.91 25.39 -26.60
C SER A 17 8.19 26.22 -26.47
N GLY A 18 9.38 25.61 -26.59
CA GLY A 18 10.69 26.27 -26.51
C GLY A 18 10.97 26.98 -25.17
N ALA A 19 9.97 27.02 -24.27
CA ALA A 19 10.02 27.62 -22.95
C ALA A 19 10.70 26.66 -21.96
N ALA A 20 11.33 27.21 -20.93
CA ALA A 20 11.93 26.39 -19.89
C ALA A 20 10.84 25.70 -19.05
N LEU A 21 11.11 24.50 -18.51
CA LEU A 21 10.14 23.74 -17.70
C LEU A 21 9.44 24.55 -16.59
N PRO A 22 10.10 25.42 -15.80
CA PRO A 22 9.42 26.25 -14.81
C PRO A 22 8.33 27.17 -15.37
N ASP A 23 8.48 27.64 -16.62
CA ASP A 23 7.53 28.57 -17.25
C ASP A 23 6.26 27.87 -17.74
N ARG A 24 6.37 26.55 -17.94
CA ARG A 24 5.36 25.63 -18.48
C ARG A 24 4.49 24.98 -17.40
N VAL A 25 4.72 25.36 -16.14
CA VAL A 25 3.99 24.85 -14.97
C VAL A 25 3.44 26.02 -14.17
N GLU A 26 2.15 25.96 -13.87
CA GLU A 26 1.49 26.82 -12.91
C GLU A 26 0.98 25.98 -11.76
N ILE A 27 1.39 26.33 -10.54
CA ILE A 27 0.93 25.69 -9.32
C ILE A 27 -0.13 26.57 -8.69
N VAL A 28 -1.31 25.99 -8.48
CA VAL A 28 -2.38 26.58 -7.67
C VAL A 28 -2.50 25.75 -6.41
N ARG A 29 -2.25 26.32 -5.24
CA ARG A 29 -2.55 25.66 -3.96
C ARG A 29 -3.91 26.10 -3.48
N THR A 30 -4.74 25.14 -3.09
CA THR A 30 -6.06 25.36 -2.49
C THR A 30 -6.02 25.16 -0.97
N GLU A 31 -7.19 25.24 -0.31
CA GLU A 31 -7.33 24.95 1.12
C GLU A 31 -6.59 23.65 1.52
N TYR A 32 -6.01 23.63 2.72
CA TYR A 32 -5.13 22.56 3.21
C TYR A 32 -3.83 22.36 2.41
N GLY A 33 -3.48 23.32 1.54
CA GLY A 33 -2.20 23.33 0.81
C GLY A 33 -2.15 22.40 -0.38
N VAL A 34 -3.26 21.77 -0.78
CA VAL A 34 -3.31 20.79 -1.88
C VAL A 34 -2.89 21.46 -3.20
N PRO A 35 -1.86 20.94 -3.89
CA PRO A 35 -1.42 21.48 -5.16
C PRO A 35 -2.28 20.99 -6.33
N HIS A 36 -2.65 21.93 -7.20
CA HIS A 36 -3.12 21.68 -8.55
C HIS A 36 -2.02 22.11 -9.52
N ILE A 37 -1.43 21.11 -10.18
CA ILE A 37 -0.30 21.25 -11.10
C ILE A 37 -0.86 21.37 -12.51
N MET A 38 -0.94 22.60 -13.01
CA MET A 38 -1.36 22.91 -14.37
C MET A 38 -0.12 22.93 -15.25
N ALA A 39 0.06 21.90 -16.08
CA ALA A 39 1.25 21.71 -16.91
C ALA A 39 0.90 21.72 -18.41
N GLU A 40 1.80 22.25 -19.23
CA GLU A 40 1.63 22.24 -20.70
C GLU A 40 1.75 20.85 -21.33
N ASP A 41 2.59 19.98 -20.74
CA ASP A 41 2.81 18.60 -21.17
C ASP A 41 3.20 17.69 -19.99
N LEU A 42 3.50 16.42 -20.29
CA LEU A 42 3.84 15.42 -19.27
C LEU A 42 5.22 15.60 -18.65
N GLU A 43 6.19 16.18 -19.37
CA GLU A 43 7.49 16.54 -18.79
C GLU A 43 7.33 17.67 -17.76
N ALA A 44 6.58 18.72 -18.12
CA ALA A 44 6.22 19.79 -17.21
C ALA A 44 5.39 19.27 -16.02
N MET A 45 4.50 18.30 -16.23
CA MET A 45 3.75 17.67 -15.14
C MET A 45 4.68 16.97 -14.14
N GLY A 46 5.62 16.15 -14.63
CA GLY A 46 6.62 15.48 -13.80
C GLY A 46 7.47 16.50 -13.03
N PHE A 47 7.89 17.57 -13.70
CA PHE A 47 8.62 18.68 -13.10
C PHE A 47 7.84 19.35 -11.95
N GLY A 48 6.58 19.69 -12.21
CA GLY A 48 5.71 20.31 -11.22
C GLY A 48 5.48 19.41 -10.00
N LEU A 49 5.27 18.11 -10.23
CA LEU A 49 5.08 17.13 -9.16
C LEU A 49 6.29 17.02 -8.24
N ALA A 50 7.51 16.89 -8.80
CA ALA A 50 8.73 16.87 -8.00
C ALA A 50 8.96 18.18 -7.24
N TYR A 51 8.65 19.32 -7.87
CA TYR A 51 8.82 20.63 -7.26
C TYR A 51 7.92 20.78 -6.02
N VAL A 52 6.62 20.50 -6.14
CA VAL A 52 5.70 20.65 -5.00
C VAL A 52 5.96 19.63 -3.89
N GLN A 53 6.33 18.39 -4.24
CA GLN A 53 6.76 17.43 -3.23
C GLN A 53 8.00 17.95 -2.47
N SER A 54 8.96 18.57 -3.18
CA SER A 54 10.16 19.12 -2.55
C SER A 54 9.84 20.36 -1.70
N GLU A 55 8.86 21.18 -2.09
CA GLU A 55 8.33 22.24 -1.22
C GLU A 55 7.72 21.68 0.07
N ASP A 56 7.07 20.52 0.04
CA ASP A 56 6.36 20.03 1.23
C ASP A 56 7.17 19.05 2.08
N PHE A 57 8.21 18.42 1.51
CA PHE A 57 8.99 17.36 2.15
C PHE A 57 10.51 17.57 2.09
N GLY A 58 10.99 18.60 1.38
CA GLY A 58 12.40 18.99 1.34
C GLY A 58 13.34 17.85 0.92
N ALA A 59 14.41 17.67 1.68
CA ALA A 59 15.48 16.71 1.37
C ALA A 59 15.02 15.25 1.24
N SER A 60 13.92 14.84 1.88
CA SER A 60 13.48 13.44 1.80
C SER A 60 13.08 13.00 0.40
N VAL A 61 12.58 13.93 -0.43
CA VAL A 61 12.27 13.68 -1.85
C VAL A 61 13.55 13.33 -2.61
N ALA A 62 14.61 14.11 -2.40
CA ALA A 62 15.88 13.93 -3.09
C ALA A 62 16.65 12.69 -2.61
N THR A 63 16.59 12.38 -1.31
CA THR A 63 17.20 11.18 -0.74
C THR A 63 16.69 9.91 -1.44
N GLY A 64 15.41 9.88 -1.84
CA GLY A 64 14.83 8.76 -2.59
C GLY A 64 15.53 8.48 -3.93
N LEU A 65 16.06 9.49 -4.63
CA LEU A 65 16.81 9.33 -5.89
C LEU A 65 18.30 9.04 -5.66
N VAL A 66 18.88 9.48 -4.53
CA VAL A 66 20.22 9.05 -4.13
C VAL A 66 20.23 7.56 -3.77
N GLN A 67 19.17 7.11 -3.10
CA GLN A 67 18.95 5.70 -2.80
C GLN A 67 18.69 4.89 -4.06
N SER A 68 17.85 5.37 -5.00
CA SER A 68 17.56 4.63 -6.24
C SER A 68 18.79 4.42 -7.11
N ARG A 69 19.78 5.33 -7.02
CA ARG A 69 21.12 5.09 -7.54
C ARG A 69 21.71 3.87 -6.84
N GLY A 70 21.71 3.80 -5.52
CA GLY A 70 22.46 2.82 -4.73
C GLY A 70 23.80 3.42 -4.29
N THR A 71 23.71 4.63 -3.75
CA THR A 71 24.84 5.42 -3.27
C THR A 71 24.58 6.06 -1.92
N LEU A 72 23.48 5.75 -1.25
CA LEU A 72 23.12 6.39 0.00
C LEU A 72 24.13 6.05 1.12
N ALA A 73 24.69 4.84 1.13
CA ALA A 73 25.68 4.40 2.10
C ALA A 73 26.98 5.21 2.05
N ARG A 74 27.31 5.81 0.89
CA ARG A 74 28.43 6.77 0.76
C ARG A 74 28.23 8.02 1.62
N TYR A 75 26.98 8.40 1.88
CA TYR A 75 26.63 9.65 2.55
C TYR A 75 26.09 9.45 3.95
N GLU A 76 25.31 8.39 4.19
CA GLU A 76 24.69 8.10 5.49
C GLU A 76 25.44 7.01 6.28
N GLY A 77 26.29 6.24 5.60
CA GLY A 77 27.17 5.25 6.19
C GLY A 77 26.71 3.81 6.03
N ARG A 78 27.41 2.89 6.69
CA ARG A 78 27.28 1.43 6.46
C ARG A 78 25.88 0.86 6.68
N ALA A 79 25.02 1.51 7.47
CA ALA A 79 23.67 1.03 7.73
C ALA A 79 22.82 0.88 6.44
N GLU A 80 23.10 1.69 5.42
CA GLU A 80 22.34 1.71 4.17
C GLU A 80 22.87 0.73 3.10
N ILE A 81 23.95 -0.01 3.41
CA ILE A 81 24.71 -0.75 2.39
C ILE A 81 23.88 -1.85 1.72
N ASP A 82 23.00 -2.52 2.48
CA ASP A 82 22.15 -3.59 1.96
C ASP A 82 21.13 -3.06 0.96
N SER A 83 20.53 -1.89 1.24
CA SER A 83 19.64 -1.21 0.31
C SER A 83 20.38 -0.78 -0.96
N ASP A 84 21.61 -0.28 -0.83
CA ASP A 84 22.41 0.17 -1.97
C ASP A 84 22.78 -0.97 -2.91
N PHE A 85 23.05 -2.17 -2.40
CA PHE A 85 23.29 -3.36 -3.24
C PHE A 85 22.09 -3.71 -4.12
N VAL A 86 20.87 -3.61 -3.57
CA VAL A 86 19.64 -3.83 -4.34
C VAL A 86 19.45 -2.71 -5.36
N ALA A 87 19.57 -1.46 -4.92
CA ALA A 87 19.36 -0.31 -5.76
C ALA A 87 20.37 -0.21 -6.92
N ARG A 88 21.63 -0.60 -6.73
CA ARG A 88 22.62 -0.68 -7.82
C ARG A 88 22.17 -1.62 -8.94
N ALA A 89 21.61 -2.78 -8.60
CA ALA A 89 21.10 -3.73 -9.59
C ALA A 89 19.87 -3.17 -10.32
N LEU A 90 18.94 -2.57 -9.59
CA LEU A 90 17.76 -1.92 -10.16
C LEU A 90 18.11 -0.73 -11.06
N HIS A 91 19.08 0.09 -10.65
CA HIS A 91 19.57 1.23 -11.42
C HIS A 91 20.25 0.80 -12.72
N ALA A 92 21.11 -0.23 -12.67
CA ALA A 92 21.73 -0.79 -13.86
C ALA A 92 20.67 -1.31 -14.85
N ARG A 93 19.61 -1.95 -14.33
CA ARG A 93 18.47 -2.37 -15.15
C ARG A 93 17.70 -1.18 -15.71
N ALA A 94 17.44 -0.14 -14.92
CA ALA A 94 16.80 1.08 -15.38
C ALA A 94 17.58 1.74 -16.54
N VAL A 95 18.91 1.81 -16.44
CA VAL A 95 19.78 2.30 -17.54
C VAL A 95 19.57 1.47 -18.81
N GLU A 96 19.54 0.15 -18.68
CA GLU A 96 19.31 -0.77 -19.80
C GLU A 96 17.92 -0.59 -20.43
N THR A 97 16.88 -0.38 -19.63
CA THR A 97 15.49 -0.47 -20.10
C THR A 97 14.79 0.87 -20.34
N PHE A 98 15.32 1.99 -19.87
CA PHE A 98 14.65 3.30 -19.94
C PHE A 98 14.20 3.69 -21.36
N HIS A 99 15.06 3.45 -22.36
CA HIS A 99 14.77 3.74 -23.76
C HIS A 99 13.64 2.89 -24.37
N ARG A 100 13.19 1.83 -23.68
CA ARG A 100 12.13 0.93 -24.11
C ARG A 100 10.73 1.32 -23.61
N LEU A 101 10.65 2.27 -22.67
CA LEU A 101 9.37 2.80 -22.16
C LEU A 101 8.62 3.58 -23.25
N ASP A 102 7.32 3.78 -23.09
CA ASP A 102 6.59 4.81 -23.85
C ASP A 102 7.24 6.19 -23.64
N VAL A 103 7.29 7.03 -24.69
CA VAL A 103 7.90 8.37 -24.60
C VAL A 103 7.24 9.23 -23.54
N ARG A 104 5.91 9.17 -23.43
CA ARG A 104 5.14 9.90 -22.41
C ARG A 104 5.58 9.53 -21.00
N THR A 105 5.91 8.26 -20.77
CA THR A 105 6.39 7.79 -19.46
C THR A 105 7.80 8.31 -19.18
N ARG A 106 8.68 8.32 -20.18
CA ARG A 106 10.02 8.91 -20.04
C ARG A 106 9.95 10.39 -19.73
N ASP A 107 9.08 11.14 -20.42
CA ASP A 107 8.89 12.58 -20.24
C ASP A 107 8.55 12.89 -18.77
N VAL A 108 7.61 12.13 -18.16
CA VAL A 108 7.27 12.31 -16.73
C VAL A 108 8.49 12.09 -15.82
N TYR A 109 9.28 11.03 -16.06
CA TYR A 109 10.47 10.76 -15.25
C TYR A 109 11.58 11.81 -15.42
N GLU A 110 11.81 12.25 -16.66
CA GLU A 110 12.78 13.31 -16.97
C GLU A 110 12.37 14.61 -16.31
N GLY A 111 11.10 15.00 -16.46
CA GLY A 111 10.49 16.12 -15.78
C GLY A 111 10.68 16.05 -14.27
N PHE A 112 10.34 14.93 -13.65
CA PHE A 112 10.48 14.74 -12.19
C PHE A 112 11.91 14.94 -11.72
N ALA A 113 12.89 14.35 -12.41
CA ALA A 113 14.30 14.54 -12.08
C ALA A 113 14.73 16.01 -12.23
N GLN A 114 14.27 16.70 -13.28
CA GLN A 114 14.57 18.11 -13.49
C GLN A 114 13.91 19.03 -12.45
N GLY A 115 12.68 18.73 -12.02
CA GLY A 115 11.98 19.47 -10.97
C GLY A 115 12.73 19.43 -9.65
N LEU A 116 13.21 18.24 -9.26
CA LEU A 116 14.02 18.05 -8.07
C LEU A 116 15.37 18.77 -8.16
N ASN A 117 16.08 18.62 -9.28
CA ASN A 117 17.33 19.33 -9.52
C ASN A 117 17.16 20.85 -9.44
N TYR A 118 16.06 21.36 -9.99
CA TYR A 118 15.75 22.78 -9.99
C TYR A 118 15.47 23.28 -8.58
N TYR A 119 14.66 22.55 -7.80
CA TYR A 119 14.37 22.90 -6.41
C TYR A 119 15.64 22.94 -5.55
N ILE A 120 16.52 21.93 -5.65
CA ILE A 120 17.81 21.90 -4.91
C ILE A 120 18.69 23.11 -5.26
N ARG A 121 18.72 23.54 -6.53
CA ARG A 121 19.50 24.73 -6.94
C ARG A 121 18.95 26.02 -6.35
N LEU A 122 17.64 26.13 -6.17
CA LEU A 122 17.00 27.30 -5.59
C LEU A 122 17.12 27.34 -4.06
N HIS A 123 17.15 26.17 -3.43
CA HIS A 123 17.09 26.03 -1.98
C HIS A 123 18.29 25.24 -1.42
N PRO A 124 19.56 25.56 -1.78
CA PRO A 124 20.71 24.72 -1.42
C PRO A 124 20.89 24.54 0.09
N ASP A 125 20.44 25.52 0.90
CA ASP A 125 20.53 25.49 2.36
C ASP A 125 19.55 24.48 3.00
N GLU A 126 18.54 24.00 2.27
CA GLU A 126 17.61 22.95 2.73
C GLU A 126 18.16 21.53 2.54
N PHE A 127 19.28 21.38 1.84
CA PHE A 127 19.85 20.08 1.48
C PHE A 127 21.24 19.89 2.08
N PRO A 128 21.64 18.64 2.38
CA PRO A 128 23.01 18.35 2.74
C PRO A 128 23.98 18.82 1.63
N SER A 129 25.13 19.39 2.01
CA SER A 129 26.10 19.96 1.07
C SER A 129 26.67 18.95 0.05
N TRP A 130 26.54 17.65 0.31
CA TRP A 130 26.94 16.59 -0.60
C TRP A 130 25.89 16.27 -1.67
N MET A 131 24.67 16.83 -1.57
CA MET A 131 23.55 16.55 -2.45
C MET A 131 23.66 17.38 -3.73
N THR A 132 24.18 16.75 -4.79
CA THR A 132 24.36 17.39 -6.09
C THR A 132 23.09 17.31 -6.95
N PRO A 133 22.58 18.44 -7.50
CA PRO A 133 21.39 18.46 -8.35
C PRO A 133 21.68 18.00 -9.80
N ASN A 134 21.96 16.71 -9.96
CA ASN A 134 22.28 16.07 -11.25
C ASN A 134 21.49 14.78 -11.52
N PHE A 135 20.27 14.69 -10.98
CA PHE A 135 19.36 13.57 -11.23
C PHE A 135 18.89 13.52 -12.69
N THR A 136 18.60 12.32 -13.17
CA THR A 136 18.12 12.03 -14.52
C THR A 136 16.82 11.24 -14.47
N GLY A 137 16.08 11.16 -15.58
CA GLY A 137 14.89 10.33 -15.67
C GLY A 137 15.15 8.85 -15.33
N VAL A 138 16.37 8.34 -15.58
CA VAL A 138 16.78 6.99 -15.18
C VAL A 138 16.80 6.83 -13.66
N ASP A 139 17.26 7.84 -12.92
CA ASP A 139 17.29 7.80 -11.45
C ASP A 139 15.88 7.77 -10.86
N ALA A 140 14.95 8.53 -11.46
CA ALA A 140 13.53 8.48 -11.09
C ALA A 140 12.90 7.11 -11.46
N HIS A 141 13.15 6.62 -12.67
CA HIS A 141 12.65 5.36 -13.18
C HIS A 141 13.14 4.14 -12.38
N ALA A 142 14.37 4.16 -11.87
CA ALA A 142 14.96 3.05 -11.11
C ALA A 142 14.12 2.64 -9.87
N ARG A 143 13.27 3.53 -9.35
CA ARG A 143 12.34 3.23 -8.25
C ARG A 143 11.17 2.33 -8.66
N ASP A 144 10.85 2.30 -9.95
CA ASP A 144 9.73 1.53 -10.51
C ASP A 144 10.16 0.22 -11.18
N VAL A 145 11.47 -0.04 -11.24
CA VAL A 145 12.03 -1.33 -11.67
C VAL A 145 11.87 -2.38 -10.56
N GLN A 146 11.46 -3.58 -10.95
CA GLN A 146 11.26 -4.72 -10.06
C GLN A 146 12.42 -5.72 -10.14
N THR A 147 12.64 -6.45 -9.05
CA THR A 147 13.59 -7.56 -8.99
C THR A 147 13.04 -8.71 -8.14
N TRP A 148 13.70 -9.86 -8.19
CA TRP A 148 13.41 -11.03 -7.38
C TRP A 148 13.51 -10.79 -5.87
N SER A 149 12.81 -11.60 -5.07
CA SER A 149 12.81 -11.45 -3.61
C SER A 149 14.03 -12.09 -2.93
N ARG A 150 14.91 -11.24 -2.40
CA ARG A 150 16.00 -11.65 -1.50
C ARG A 150 15.48 -12.17 -0.15
N GLY A 151 14.32 -11.69 0.29
CA GLY A 151 13.65 -12.17 1.49
C GLY A 151 13.20 -13.63 1.34
N ASP A 152 12.52 -13.94 0.24
CA ASP A 152 12.08 -15.32 -0.07
C ASP A 152 13.30 -16.24 -0.23
N ALA A 153 14.36 -15.78 -0.91
CA ALA A 153 15.61 -16.53 -1.01
C ALA A 153 16.22 -16.81 0.36
N ALA A 154 16.33 -15.80 1.22
CA ALA A 154 16.91 -15.95 2.54
C ALA A 154 16.06 -16.87 3.43
N ARG A 155 14.73 -16.76 3.36
CA ARG A 155 13.79 -17.64 4.07
C ARG A 155 13.99 -19.09 3.65
N PHE A 156 13.94 -19.36 2.33
CA PHE A 156 14.17 -20.70 1.79
C PHE A 156 15.50 -21.31 2.25
N VAL A 157 16.59 -20.53 2.22
CA VAL A 157 17.91 -21.03 2.65
C VAL A 157 17.95 -21.35 4.14
N ARG A 158 17.35 -20.50 4.99
CA ARG A 158 17.25 -20.77 6.43
C ARG A 158 16.47 -22.06 6.70
N GLU A 159 15.38 -22.28 5.98
CA GLU A 159 14.55 -23.47 6.12
C GLU A 159 15.24 -24.73 5.62
N LEU A 160 15.90 -24.67 4.46
CA LEU A 160 16.69 -25.78 3.92
C LEU A 160 17.81 -26.22 4.88
N GLN A 161 18.37 -25.28 5.64
CA GLN A 161 19.45 -25.52 6.60
C GLN A 161 18.96 -25.95 8.00
N ARG A 162 17.66 -25.89 8.29
CA ARG A 162 17.12 -26.36 9.58
C ARG A 162 17.18 -27.89 9.63
N GLU A 163 18.13 -28.43 10.38
CA GLU A 163 18.15 -29.85 10.75
C GLU A 163 17.03 -30.14 11.78
N GLY A 164 16.13 -31.08 11.48
CA GLY A 164 15.33 -31.76 12.52
C GLY A 164 13.84 -31.43 12.67
N GLY A 165 13.13 -30.92 11.64
CA GLY A 165 11.66 -30.94 11.59
C GLY A 165 10.92 -30.21 12.73
N ALA A 166 11.62 -29.38 13.51
CA ALA A 166 11.00 -28.57 14.55
C ALA A 166 9.96 -27.63 13.90
N PRO A 167 8.80 -27.40 14.56
CA PRO A 167 7.74 -26.56 14.01
C PRO A 167 8.25 -25.17 13.62
N ARG A 168 7.64 -24.62 12.57
CA ARG A 168 7.80 -23.22 12.13
C ARG A 168 7.70 -22.31 13.35
N GLU A 169 8.76 -21.57 13.67
CA GLU A 169 8.57 -20.33 14.43
C GLU A 169 8.09 -19.30 13.41
N PRO A 170 6.94 -18.64 13.63
CA PRO A 170 6.52 -17.57 12.75
C PRO A 170 7.59 -16.49 12.71
N ASP A 171 7.89 -15.95 11.53
CA ASP A 171 8.72 -14.75 11.44
C ASP A 171 7.94 -13.62 12.14
N PRO A 172 8.42 -13.09 13.28
CA PRO A 172 7.66 -12.12 14.05
C PRO A 172 7.39 -10.85 13.24
N ASP A 173 8.30 -10.47 12.33
CA ASP A 173 8.16 -9.26 11.51
C ASP A 173 7.15 -9.47 10.36
N GLU A 174 7.01 -10.70 9.86
CA GLU A 174 5.99 -11.08 8.88
C GLU A 174 4.61 -11.08 9.56
N ASP A 175 4.43 -11.75 10.69
CA ASP A 175 3.13 -11.78 11.38
C ASP A 175 2.72 -10.40 11.92
N LEU A 176 3.64 -9.58 12.45
CA LEU A 176 3.35 -8.22 12.91
C LEU A 176 3.00 -7.29 11.75
N SER A 177 3.72 -7.34 10.63
CA SER A 177 3.38 -6.53 9.46
C SER A 177 2.04 -6.97 8.87
N PHE A 178 1.78 -8.27 8.71
CA PHE A 178 0.51 -8.78 8.17
C PHE A 178 -0.70 -8.54 9.10
N ALA A 179 -0.49 -8.46 10.43
CA ALA A 179 -1.52 -8.15 11.41
C ALA A 179 -1.88 -6.66 11.48
N LEU A 180 -0.93 -5.78 11.16
CA LEU A 180 -1.08 -4.32 11.24
C LEU A 180 -1.29 -3.65 9.86
N ASP A 181 -1.01 -4.37 8.77
CA ASP A 181 -1.11 -3.88 7.40
C ASP A 181 -2.54 -3.93 6.87
N GLY A 182 -2.87 -2.93 6.07
CA GLY A 182 -4.21 -2.82 5.54
C GLY A 182 -4.37 -1.83 4.39
N SER A 183 -5.47 -2.00 3.70
CA SER A 183 -6.24 -0.99 3.02
C SER A 183 -7.69 -1.47 3.07
N ASN A 184 -8.64 -0.55 3.01
CA ASN A 184 -10.01 -0.83 2.64
C ASN A 184 -10.32 -0.19 1.29
N ALA A 185 -11.13 -0.86 0.49
CA ALA A 185 -11.73 -0.31 -0.71
C ALA A 185 -13.17 -0.83 -0.87
N TRP A 186 -14.06 0.07 -1.27
CA TRP A 186 -15.43 -0.27 -1.69
C TRP A 186 -15.73 0.38 -3.02
N ALA A 187 -16.54 -0.27 -3.84
CA ALA A 187 -17.26 0.41 -4.90
C ALA A 187 -18.72 -0.02 -4.90
N PHE A 188 -19.62 0.94 -5.16
CA PHE A 188 -21.06 0.76 -5.24
C PHE A 188 -21.55 1.23 -6.60
N ASP A 189 -22.41 0.46 -7.26
CA ASP A 189 -23.07 0.88 -8.49
C ASP A 189 -24.33 1.73 -8.21
N GLY A 190 -24.96 2.23 -9.26
CA GLY A 190 -26.15 3.08 -9.14
C GLY A 190 -27.37 2.41 -8.50
N THR A 191 -27.42 1.09 -8.35
CA THR A 191 -28.50 0.39 -7.64
C THR A 191 -28.36 0.49 -6.12
N ARG A 192 -27.14 0.79 -5.65
CA ARG A 192 -26.77 0.90 -4.24
C ARG A 192 -26.57 2.34 -3.78
N THR A 193 -26.85 3.32 -4.62
CA THR A 193 -26.64 4.74 -4.29
C THR A 193 -27.89 5.59 -4.48
N THR A 194 -28.08 6.58 -3.62
CA THR A 194 -29.28 7.44 -3.66
C THR A 194 -29.33 8.33 -4.90
N SER A 195 -28.17 8.62 -5.49
CA SER A 195 -28.02 9.43 -6.71
C SER A 195 -28.13 8.61 -8.00
N GLY A 196 -28.08 7.27 -7.91
CA GLY A 196 -27.94 6.40 -9.08
C GLY A 196 -26.56 6.44 -9.73
N LYS A 197 -25.55 7.04 -9.08
CA LYS A 197 -24.17 7.16 -9.57
C LYS A 197 -23.23 6.22 -8.82
N ALA A 198 -22.19 5.75 -9.47
CA ALA A 198 -21.23 4.88 -8.81
C ALA A 198 -20.42 5.66 -7.76
N ILE A 199 -20.10 5.00 -6.65
CA ILE A 199 -19.25 5.54 -5.57
C ILE A 199 -18.02 4.64 -5.43
N LEU A 200 -16.85 5.25 -5.24
CA LEU A 200 -15.60 4.58 -4.89
C LEU A 200 -15.07 5.10 -3.56
N LEU A 201 -14.68 4.18 -2.67
CA LEU A 201 -13.91 4.43 -1.47
C LEU A 201 -12.48 3.88 -1.65
N ARG A 202 -11.49 4.73 -1.38
CA ARG A 202 -10.09 4.36 -1.23
C ARG A 202 -9.61 4.74 0.16
N ASN A 203 -9.08 3.77 0.90
CA ASN A 203 -8.56 3.99 2.24
C ASN A 203 -7.38 3.06 2.53
N PRO A 204 -6.17 3.40 2.09
CA PRO A 204 -5.02 2.58 2.37
C PRO A 204 -4.44 2.83 3.77
N HIS A 205 -3.85 1.79 4.40
CA HIS A 205 -3.39 1.79 5.79
C HIS A 205 -1.88 1.65 5.93
N LEU A 206 -1.16 2.77 5.91
CA LEU A 206 0.30 2.78 6.06
C LEU A 206 0.71 3.63 7.26
N THR A 207 2.01 3.60 7.55
CA THR A 207 2.59 4.44 8.61
C THR A 207 2.44 5.93 8.30
N TRP A 208 2.26 6.72 9.35
CA TRP A 208 2.24 8.18 9.31
C TRP A 208 3.66 8.77 9.45
N GLY A 209 4.69 7.90 9.52
CA GLY A 209 6.10 8.29 9.54
C GLY A 209 6.62 8.81 10.89
N ARG A 210 5.84 8.74 11.97
CA ARG A 210 6.30 9.11 13.32
C ARG A 210 7.21 8.02 13.88
N ASN A 211 8.41 8.39 14.34
CA ASN A 211 9.40 7.49 14.97
C ASN A 211 9.88 6.27 14.14
N GLU A 212 9.51 6.19 12.87
CA GLU A 212 9.93 5.09 11.99
C GLU A 212 11.36 5.29 11.47
N PRO A 213 12.11 4.19 11.21
CA PRO A 213 13.41 4.24 10.57
C PRO A 213 13.36 5.04 9.27
N LEU A 214 14.47 5.72 8.96
CA LEU A 214 14.61 6.52 7.74
C LEU A 214 14.19 5.73 6.49
N LEU A 215 14.56 4.44 6.42
CA LEU A 215 14.16 3.54 5.35
C LEU A 215 12.63 3.44 5.20
N THR A 216 11.86 3.22 6.26
CA THR A 216 10.38 3.14 6.21
C THR A 216 9.74 4.46 5.76
N ARG A 217 10.35 5.60 6.13
CA ARG A 217 9.93 6.95 5.67
C ARG A 217 10.28 7.19 4.20
N LEU A 218 11.40 6.65 3.72
CA LEU A 218 11.89 6.79 2.34
C LEU A 218 11.27 5.79 1.35
N LEU A 219 10.75 4.66 1.84
CA LEU A 219 10.05 3.64 1.03
C LEU A 219 8.64 4.05 0.60
N GLY A 220 8.28 5.34 0.72
CA GLY A 220 7.07 5.90 0.11
C GLY A 220 5.77 5.53 0.83
N SER A 221 5.83 5.22 2.12
CA SER A 221 4.64 4.87 2.91
C SER A 221 3.71 6.08 3.16
N THR A 222 4.22 7.30 2.99
CA THR A 222 3.47 8.55 3.17
C THR A 222 2.81 8.97 1.84
N TYR A 223 1.52 9.33 1.92
CA TYR A 223 0.70 9.80 0.82
C TYR A 223 0.87 11.29 0.59
N TYR A 224 0.84 11.70 -0.67
CA TYR A 224 0.83 13.10 -1.07
C TYR A 224 -0.35 13.36 -2.00
N GLU A 225 -1.33 14.13 -1.51
CA GLU A 225 -2.52 14.48 -2.28
C GLU A 225 -2.17 15.54 -3.33
N ALA A 226 -2.52 15.30 -4.60
CA ALA A 226 -2.34 16.29 -5.66
C ALA A 226 -3.34 16.14 -6.80
N HIS A 227 -3.58 17.24 -7.51
CA HIS A 227 -4.27 17.27 -8.80
C HIS A 227 -3.24 17.57 -9.90
N VAL A 228 -3.14 16.71 -10.92
CA VAL A 228 -2.31 16.96 -12.11
C VAL A 228 -3.19 17.17 -13.34
N ARG A 229 -2.89 18.20 -14.13
CA ARG A 229 -3.62 18.50 -15.36
C ARG A 229 -2.69 18.85 -16.50
N VAL A 230 -2.85 18.13 -17.61
CA VAL A 230 -2.21 18.36 -18.91
C VAL A 230 -3.32 18.43 -19.96
N PRO A 231 -3.61 19.63 -20.53
CA PRO A 231 -4.75 19.83 -21.43
C PRO A 231 -4.79 18.83 -22.59
N GLY A 232 -5.92 18.12 -22.72
CA GLY A 232 -6.14 17.14 -23.80
C GLY A 232 -5.36 15.84 -23.65
N VAL A 233 -4.61 15.65 -22.56
CA VAL A 233 -3.77 14.46 -22.33
C VAL A 233 -4.15 13.74 -21.04
N LEU A 234 -4.24 14.46 -19.92
CA LEU A 234 -4.41 13.86 -18.60
C LEU A 234 -5.05 14.86 -17.62
N GLU A 235 -5.98 14.40 -16.80
CA GLU A 235 -6.48 15.13 -15.63
C GLU A 235 -6.73 14.09 -14.52
N PHE A 236 -5.97 14.15 -13.42
CA PHE A 236 -6.04 13.11 -12.38
C PHE A 236 -5.83 13.69 -10.98
N TYR A 237 -6.72 13.32 -10.07
CA TYR A 237 -6.64 13.67 -8.65
C TYR A 237 -6.43 12.42 -7.83
N GLY A 238 -5.40 12.39 -6.98
CA GLY A 238 -5.10 11.18 -6.21
C GLY A 238 -3.97 11.30 -5.22
N ASP A 239 -3.55 10.15 -4.69
CA ASP A 239 -2.35 10.03 -3.87
C ASP A 239 -1.13 9.64 -4.69
N PHE A 240 -0.11 10.48 -4.60
CA PHE A 240 1.23 10.25 -5.13
C PHE A 240 2.16 9.83 -4.00
N ARG A 241 3.24 9.11 -4.35
CA ARG A 241 4.24 8.67 -3.37
C ARG A 241 5.38 9.69 -3.32
N ILE A 242 5.72 10.11 -2.11
CA ILE A 242 6.81 11.07 -1.89
C ILE A 242 8.12 10.48 -2.39
N GLY A 243 8.86 11.27 -3.17
CA GLY A 243 10.15 10.87 -3.75
C GLY A 243 10.04 10.02 -5.02
N GLY A 244 8.84 9.86 -5.59
CA GLY A 244 8.63 9.15 -6.85
C GLY A 244 7.70 9.92 -7.79
N ALA A 245 7.98 9.80 -9.10
CA ALA A 245 7.07 10.27 -10.14
C ALA A 245 5.81 9.39 -10.20
N PHE A 246 6.03 8.09 -10.04
CA PHE A 246 5.00 7.08 -9.85
C PHE A 246 5.25 6.29 -8.56
N GLY A 247 4.39 5.31 -8.34
CA GLY A 247 4.39 4.41 -7.20
C GLY A 247 3.06 3.65 -7.19
N ILE A 248 2.60 3.22 -6.02
CA ILE A 248 1.21 2.77 -5.88
C ILE A 248 0.33 4.02 -5.82
N ILE A 249 -0.39 4.28 -6.91
CA ILE A 249 -1.30 5.42 -7.06
C ILE A 249 -2.74 4.93 -7.01
N GLY A 250 -3.63 5.74 -6.45
CA GLY A 250 -5.04 5.72 -6.85
C GLY A 250 -5.70 7.06 -6.62
N GLY A 251 -6.96 7.13 -7.00
CA GLY A 251 -7.57 8.41 -7.29
C GLY A 251 -8.57 8.27 -8.42
N PHE A 252 -8.86 9.39 -9.05
CA PHE A 252 -9.86 9.47 -10.10
C PHE A 252 -9.51 10.54 -11.13
N ASN A 253 -10.01 10.33 -12.34
CA ASN A 253 -10.19 11.36 -13.34
C ASN A 253 -11.70 11.62 -13.52
N ARG A 254 -12.06 12.40 -14.54
CA ARG A 254 -13.48 12.72 -14.81
C ARG A 254 -14.34 11.47 -15.03
N ASP A 255 -13.77 10.45 -15.68
CA ASP A 255 -14.52 9.32 -16.20
C ASP A 255 -14.52 8.13 -15.26
N LEU A 256 -13.44 7.90 -14.52
CA LEU A 256 -13.21 6.71 -13.71
C LEU A 256 -12.28 6.96 -12.53
N GLY A 257 -12.23 6.00 -11.60
CA GLY A 257 -11.21 5.97 -10.57
C GLY A 257 -10.97 4.56 -10.04
N TRP A 258 -9.88 4.42 -9.28
CA TRP A 258 -9.54 3.15 -8.64
C TRP A 258 -8.89 3.32 -7.26
N ALA A 259 -9.12 2.31 -6.43
CA ALA A 259 -8.46 2.08 -5.16
C ALA A 259 -7.54 0.86 -5.25
N THR A 260 -6.49 0.85 -4.44
CA THR A 260 -5.56 -0.27 -4.32
C THR A 260 -5.50 -0.77 -2.89
N THR A 261 -5.44 -2.08 -2.77
CA THR A 261 -5.32 -2.80 -1.51
C THR A 261 -4.25 -3.86 -1.66
N ASN A 262 -3.42 -4.08 -0.65
CA ASN A 262 -2.43 -5.16 -0.69
C ASN A 262 -3.12 -6.52 -0.88
N ASN A 263 -2.52 -7.35 -1.73
CA ASN A 263 -2.77 -8.79 -1.80
C ASN A 263 -1.45 -9.52 -1.53
N TYR A 264 -1.52 -10.85 -1.41
CA TYR A 264 -0.37 -11.68 -1.02
C TYR A 264 -0.12 -12.84 -1.98
N PRO A 265 0.05 -12.59 -3.29
CA PRO A 265 0.44 -13.62 -4.25
C PRO A 265 1.85 -14.15 -3.97
N THR A 266 2.02 -15.46 -4.06
CA THR A 266 3.31 -16.12 -3.98
C THR A 266 3.97 -16.17 -5.36
N TYR A 267 5.09 -15.47 -5.53
CA TYR A 267 5.77 -15.32 -6.82
C TYR A 267 6.98 -16.25 -6.99
N SER A 268 7.78 -16.34 -5.94
CA SER A 268 9.10 -16.95 -5.98
C SER A 268 8.97 -18.46 -6.08
N GLN A 269 9.54 -19.04 -7.12
CA GLN A 269 9.65 -20.49 -7.27
C GLN A 269 11.12 -20.87 -7.20
N VAL A 270 11.45 -21.76 -6.25
CA VAL A 270 12.80 -22.32 -6.14
C VAL A 270 12.89 -23.62 -6.92
N TYR A 271 13.95 -23.78 -7.70
CA TYR A 271 14.27 -24.96 -8.47
C TYR A 271 15.59 -25.58 -8.00
N ALA A 272 15.58 -26.89 -7.77
CA ALA A 272 16.74 -27.69 -7.40
C ALA A 272 17.24 -28.51 -8.60
N LEU A 273 18.33 -28.05 -9.20
CA LEU A 273 19.02 -28.72 -10.30
C LEU A 273 20.15 -29.60 -9.74
N ALA A 274 20.56 -30.63 -10.48
CA ALA A 274 21.76 -31.38 -10.12
C ALA A 274 23.02 -30.50 -10.32
N ALA A 275 23.96 -30.55 -9.38
CA ALA A 275 25.29 -29.98 -9.60
C ALA A 275 26.06 -30.83 -10.61
N HIS A 276 26.85 -30.20 -11.48
CA HIS A 276 27.65 -30.96 -12.44
C HIS A 276 28.78 -31.70 -11.72
N PRO A 277 28.98 -33.02 -11.95
CA PRO A 277 29.88 -33.85 -11.13
C PRO A 277 31.36 -33.46 -11.23
N THR A 278 31.77 -32.83 -12.33
CA THR A 278 33.17 -32.44 -12.59
C THR A 278 33.40 -30.96 -12.89
N LEU A 279 32.33 -30.19 -13.13
CA LEU A 279 32.43 -28.78 -13.52
C LEU A 279 31.88 -27.93 -12.37
N GLY A 280 32.77 -27.42 -11.52
CA GLY A 280 32.38 -26.79 -10.25
C GLY A 280 31.41 -25.61 -10.37
N ASN A 281 31.40 -24.91 -11.52
CA ASN A 281 30.51 -23.78 -11.78
C ASN A 281 29.43 -24.11 -12.83
N HIS A 282 28.93 -25.34 -12.83
CA HIS A 282 27.83 -25.75 -13.69
C HIS A 282 26.77 -26.54 -12.90
N ALA A 283 25.51 -26.34 -13.28
CA ALA A 283 24.44 -27.28 -13.00
C ALA A 283 24.27 -28.26 -14.18
N VAL A 284 23.37 -29.23 -14.07
CA VAL A 284 22.91 -30.07 -15.17
C VAL A 284 21.44 -29.75 -15.43
N LEU A 285 21.10 -29.45 -16.69
CA LEU A 285 19.73 -29.25 -17.15
C LEU A 285 19.60 -29.82 -18.56
N ASP A 286 18.51 -30.54 -18.85
CA ASP A 286 18.30 -31.22 -20.14
C ASP A 286 19.42 -32.21 -20.50
N GLY A 287 20.09 -32.76 -19.48
CA GLY A 287 21.25 -33.65 -19.65
C GLY A 287 22.57 -32.94 -20.01
N GLU A 288 22.56 -31.62 -20.19
CA GLU A 288 23.71 -30.82 -20.58
C GLU A 288 24.22 -29.91 -19.45
N PRO A 289 25.51 -29.49 -19.48
CA PRO A 289 26.04 -28.54 -18.53
C PRO A 289 25.41 -27.14 -18.68
N LEU A 290 24.79 -26.64 -17.61
CA LEU A 290 24.29 -25.27 -17.50
C LEU A 290 25.30 -24.40 -16.74
N ALA A 291 25.93 -23.44 -17.43
CA ALA A 291 26.95 -22.58 -16.84
C ALA A 291 26.38 -21.63 -15.77
N LEU A 292 27.10 -21.50 -14.65
CA LEU A 292 26.85 -20.46 -13.66
C LEU A 292 27.76 -19.26 -13.94
N THR A 293 27.18 -18.06 -13.96
CA THR A 293 27.90 -16.80 -14.17
C THR A 293 27.93 -16.00 -12.87
N GLU A 294 29.12 -15.58 -12.44
CA GLU A 294 29.26 -14.73 -11.26
C GLU A 294 29.01 -13.26 -11.64
N ARG A 295 28.13 -12.59 -10.90
CA ARG A 295 27.90 -11.15 -11.00
C ARG A 295 28.32 -10.49 -9.70
N THR A 296 29.33 -9.63 -9.77
CA THR A 296 29.83 -8.87 -8.62
C THR A 296 29.28 -7.45 -8.68
N THR A 297 28.64 -7.03 -7.59
CA THR A 297 28.28 -5.62 -7.35
C THR A 297 29.25 -5.05 -6.32
N THR A 298 29.65 -3.80 -6.49
CA THR A 298 30.46 -3.06 -5.51
C THR A 298 29.70 -1.83 -5.07
N VAL A 299 29.61 -1.62 -3.76
CA VAL A 299 28.98 -0.45 -3.13
C VAL A 299 30.00 0.27 -2.27
N ASP A 300 30.09 1.58 -2.45
CA ASP A 300 30.89 2.46 -1.60
C ASP A 300 30.09 2.87 -0.36
N TYR A 301 30.74 2.92 0.80
CA TYR A 301 30.12 3.37 2.04
C TYR A 301 31.06 4.23 2.90
N ARG A 302 30.47 5.06 3.76
CA ARG A 302 31.20 5.83 4.77
C ARG A 302 31.32 5.03 6.06
N THR A 303 32.55 4.82 6.52
CA THR A 303 32.83 4.15 7.80
C THR A 303 32.45 5.04 8.99
N ALA A 304 32.33 4.46 10.18
CA ALA A 304 32.09 5.22 11.42
C ALA A 304 33.18 6.28 11.73
N ARG A 305 34.39 6.12 11.18
CA ARG A 305 35.49 7.09 11.30
C ARG A 305 35.48 8.17 10.19
N GLY A 306 34.46 8.18 9.33
CA GLY A 306 34.31 9.13 8.23
C GLY A 306 35.13 8.79 6.97
N ALA A 307 35.92 7.72 6.97
CA ALA A 307 36.67 7.29 5.80
C ALA A 307 35.78 6.57 4.78
N SER A 308 36.05 6.75 3.49
CA SER A 308 35.45 5.98 2.40
C SER A 308 35.97 4.55 2.39
N ALA A 309 35.08 3.60 2.19
CA ALA A 309 35.37 2.18 1.98
C ALA A 309 34.43 1.61 0.92
N ALA A 310 34.70 0.39 0.45
CA ALA A 310 33.84 -0.32 -0.49
C ALA A 310 33.62 -1.76 -0.02
N GLU A 311 32.46 -2.32 -0.34
CA GLU A 311 32.15 -3.74 -0.16
C GLU A 311 31.73 -4.32 -1.52
N SER A 312 32.23 -5.50 -1.85
CA SER A 312 31.84 -6.23 -3.06
C SER A 312 31.08 -7.50 -2.67
N ARG A 313 29.94 -7.74 -3.31
CA ARG A 313 29.15 -8.96 -3.15
C ARG A 313 28.95 -9.61 -4.50
N SER A 314 29.22 -10.90 -4.55
CA SER A 314 28.98 -11.73 -5.73
C SER A 314 27.72 -12.57 -5.55
N THR A 315 26.98 -12.73 -6.64
CA THR A 315 25.87 -13.67 -6.75
C THR A 315 26.08 -14.49 -8.02
N TRP A 316 25.91 -15.81 -7.93
CA TRP A 316 25.94 -16.68 -9.10
C TRP A 316 24.58 -16.66 -9.79
N TRP A 317 24.57 -16.74 -11.12
CA TRP A 317 23.36 -16.65 -11.94
C TRP A 317 23.34 -17.73 -13.01
N THR A 318 22.15 -18.20 -13.32
CA THR A 318 21.83 -18.86 -14.59
C THR A 318 21.00 -17.90 -15.44
N GLU A 319 20.60 -18.33 -16.64
CA GLU A 319 19.59 -17.60 -17.43
C GLU A 319 18.19 -17.60 -16.78
N TYR A 320 17.92 -18.49 -15.82
CA TYR A 320 16.64 -18.63 -15.16
C TYR A 320 16.50 -17.78 -13.89
N GLY A 321 17.62 -17.35 -13.29
CA GLY A 321 17.60 -16.55 -12.06
C GLY A 321 18.88 -16.66 -11.22
N PRO A 322 18.92 -15.97 -10.08
CA PRO A 322 20.01 -16.09 -9.12
C PRO A 322 20.09 -17.49 -8.50
N VAL A 323 21.31 -17.98 -8.32
CA VAL A 323 21.60 -19.15 -7.48
C VAL A 323 21.60 -18.71 -6.03
N ILE A 324 20.65 -19.21 -5.25
CA ILE A 324 20.43 -18.84 -3.85
C ILE A 324 21.15 -19.79 -2.87
N HIS A 325 21.41 -21.04 -3.29
CA HIS A 325 22.13 -22.02 -2.49
C HIS A 325 22.82 -23.09 -3.35
N ARG A 326 23.89 -23.71 -2.82
CA ARG A 326 24.68 -24.74 -3.51
C ARG A 326 25.14 -25.81 -2.51
N THR A 327 25.01 -27.07 -2.90
CA THR A 327 25.63 -28.23 -2.24
C THR A 327 26.49 -28.98 -3.26
N PRO A 328 27.29 -29.99 -2.85
CA PRO A 328 28.03 -30.83 -3.80
C PRO A 328 27.12 -31.55 -4.82
N GLU A 329 25.85 -31.79 -4.46
CA GLU A 329 24.89 -32.53 -5.29
C GLU A 329 23.87 -31.63 -6.00
N ARG A 330 23.61 -30.41 -5.49
CA ARG A 330 22.49 -29.57 -5.95
C ARG A 330 22.84 -28.09 -6.10
N ILE A 331 22.21 -27.47 -7.09
CA ILE A 331 22.19 -26.02 -7.29
C ILE A 331 20.74 -25.55 -7.15
N TYR A 332 20.49 -24.62 -6.23
CA TYR A 332 19.18 -24.04 -5.99
C TYR A 332 19.12 -22.65 -6.61
N LEU A 333 18.22 -22.45 -7.57
CA LEU A 333 17.96 -21.14 -8.18
C LEU A 333 16.56 -20.67 -7.82
N LEU A 334 16.39 -19.36 -7.66
CA LEU A 334 15.07 -18.73 -7.46
C LEU A 334 14.66 -18.04 -8.74
N LYS A 335 13.47 -18.34 -9.24
CA LYS A 335 12.88 -17.67 -10.39
C LYS A 335 11.64 -16.89 -9.95
N ASP A 336 11.60 -15.61 -10.27
CA ASP A 336 10.57 -14.67 -9.83
C ASP A 336 10.03 -13.88 -11.04
N PRO A 337 8.71 -13.88 -11.32
CA PRO A 337 8.10 -13.16 -12.43
C PRO A 337 8.18 -11.64 -12.32
N ARG A 338 8.58 -11.10 -11.16
CA ARG A 338 8.87 -9.66 -11.00
C ARG A 338 10.24 -9.29 -11.56
N ASP A 339 11.16 -10.24 -11.68
CA ASP A 339 12.55 -9.89 -11.97
C ASP A 339 12.71 -9.21 -13.34
N GLY A 340 13.27 -8.01 -13.31
CA GLY A 340 13.58 -7.24 -14.50
C GLY A 340 12.39 -6.56 -15.18
N GLU A 341 11.19 -6.53 -14.57
CA GLU A 341 10.07 -5.73 -15.04
C GLU A 341 10.28 -4.24 -14.72
N PHE A 342 9.95 -3.37 -15.66
CA PHE A 342 10.33 -1.95 -15.64
C PHE A 342 9.19 -1.00 -16.05
N ARG A 343 8.02 -1.52 -16.44
CA ARG A 343 6.90 -0.72 -16.97
C ARG A 343 5.86 -0.35 -15.92
N ARG A 344 6.18 -0.42 -14.61
CA ARG A 344 5.24 -0.07 -13.54
C ARG A 344 4.69 1.35 -13.73
N GLY A 345 5.57 2.34 -13.89
CA GLY A 345 5.14 3.73 -14.10
C GLY A 345 4.37 3.93 -15.41
N GLU A 346 4.72 3.18 -16.47
CA GLU A 346 3.99 3.21 -17.74
C GLU A 346 2.55 2.69 -17.56
N GLN A 347 2.37 1.57 -16.86
CA GLN A 347 1.04 1.06 -16.53
C GLN A 347 0.22 2.09 -15.75
N PHE A 348 0.77 2.68 -14.68
CA PHE A 348 0.03 3.68 -13.89
C PHE A 348 -0.31 4.95 -14.69
N LEU A 349 0.63 5.47 -15.49
CA LEU A 349 0.35 6.62 -16.35
C LEU A 349 -0.80 6.31 -17.31
N MET A 350 -0.77 5.14 -17.96
CA MET A 350 -1.83 4.75 -18.89
C MET A 350 -3.17 4.56 -18.18
N MET A 351 -3.20 4.02 -16.95
CA MET A 351 -4.43 3.94 -16.15
C MET A 351 -5.00 5.32 -15.82
N MET A 352 -4.16 6.30 -15.49
CA MET A 352 -4.60 7.67 -15.21
C MET A 352 -5.18 8.35 -16.46
N MET A 353 -4.68 7.98 -17.65
CA MET A 353 -5.13 8.48 -18.94
C MET A 353 -6.38 7.75 -19.50
N SER A 354 -6.73 6.57 -18.97
CA SER A 354 -7.91 5.82 -19.43
C SER A 354 -9.20 6.60 -19.18
N THR A 355 -10.12 6.51 -20.14
CA THR A 355 -11.44 7.17 -20.09
C THR A 355 -12.59 6.15 -20.06
N SER A 356 -12.27 4.87 -20.25
CA SER A 356 -13.24 3.77 -20.18
C SER A 356 -12.78 2.58 -19.36
N LEU A 357 -13.72 1.76 -18.90
CA LEU A 357 -13.41 0.48 -18.26
C LEU A 357 -12.63 -0.42 -19.21
N ASP A 358 -13.00 -0.48 -20.49
CA ASP A 358 -12.32 -1.30 -21.50
C ASP A 358 -10.86 -0.85 -21.68
N GLU A 359 -10.63 0.45 -21.87
CA GLU A 359 -9.27 1.01 -21.93
C GLU A 359 -8.47 0.71 -20.66
N TRP A 360 -9.11 0.81 -19.49
CA TRP A 360 -8.44 0.55 -18.22
C TRP A 360 -8.09 -0.94 -18.05
N LEU A 361 -8.99 -1.86 -18.41
CA LEU A 361 -8.73 -3.30 -18.38
C LEU A 361 -7.66 -3.71 -19.40
N ASP A 362 -7.63 -3.10 -20.58
CA ASP A 362 -6.57 -3.28 -21.57
C ASP A 362 -5.21 -2.92 -20.99
N VAL A 363 -5.11 -1.81 -20.24
CA VAL A 363 -3.89 -1.43 -19.53
C VAL A 363 -3.51 -2.45 -18.45
N MET A 364 -4.50 -3.02 -17.75
CA MET A 364 -4.24 -4.03 -16.72
C MET A 364 -3.61 -5.33 -17.27
N HIS A 365 -3.70 -5.60 -18.58
CA HIS A 365 -3.00 -6.73 -19.21
C HIS A 365 -1.48 -6.60 -19.16
N ILE A 366 -0.94 -5.38 -19.04
CA ILE A 366 0.51 -5.14 -18.92
C ILE A 366 1.09 -5.89 -17.71
N ARG A 367 0.33 -5.91 -16.59
CA ARG A 367 0.71 -6.52 -15.30
C ARG A 367 2.14 -6.17 -14.88
N ALA A 368 2.60 -4.95 -15.13
CA ALA A 368 3.93 -4.50 -14.74
C ALA A 368 4.00 -4.14 -13.26
N HIS A 369 2.91 -3.63 -12.69
CA HIS A 369 2.69 -3.70 -11.25
C HIS A 369 2.30 -5.15 -10.90
N PRO A 370 3.12 -5.90 -10.17
CA PRO A 370 2.95 -7.36 -10.07
C PRO A 370 1.91 -7.80 -9.02
N SER A 371 1.43 -6.88 -8.19
CA SER A 371 0.63 -7.14 -6.98
C SER A 371 -0.55 -6.18 -6.84
N SER A 372 -1.17 -6.19 -5.66
CA SER A 372 -2.34 -5.41 -5.24
C SER A 372 -3.63 -5.86 -5.89
N ASN A 373 -4.74 -5.71 -5.17
CA ASN A 373 -6.04 -5.68 -5.81
C ASN A 373 -6.36 -4.27 -6.28
N PHE A 374 -7.19 -4.19 -7.32
CA PHE A 374 -7.72 -2.94 -7.85
C PHE A 374 -9.24 -2.95 -7.71
N THR A 375 -9.78 -1.98 -7.00
CA THR A 375 -11.23 -1.73 -6.93
C THR A 375 -11.52 -0.50 -7.79
N TYR A 376 -12.50 -0.59 -8.68
CA TYR A 376 -12.76 0.38 -9.74
C TYR A 376 -14.21 0.86 -9.67
N ALA A 377 -14.45 2.12 -10.03
CA ALA A 377 -15.77 2.65 -10.37
C ALA A 377 -15.70 3.71 -11.48
N ASP A 378 -16.78 3.91 -12.22
CA ASP A 378 -16.83 4.92 -13.30
C ASP A 378 -18.16 5.68 -13.42
N ALA A 379 -18.15 6.75 -14.22
CA ALA A 379 -19.30 7.61 -14.49
C ALA A 379 -20.41 6.93 -15.32
N ARG A 380 -20.13 5.76 -15.91
CA ARG A 380 -21.11 4.92 -16.62
C ARG A 380 -21.81 3.92 -15.68
N GLY A 381 -21.44 3.90 -14.40
CA GLY A 381 -22.05 3.04 -13.39
C GLY A 381 -21.38 1.68 -13.25
N ASN A 382 -20.23 1.46 -13.89
CA ASN A 382 -19.49 0.21 -13.72
C ASN A 382 -18.76 0.21 -12.38
N ILE A 383 -18.71 -0.96 -11.75
CA ILE A 383 -17.84 -1.28 -10.63
C ILE A 383 -17.08 -2.57 -10.92
N ALA A 384 -15.82 -2.63 -10.50
CA ALA A 384 -15.04 -3.85 -10.63
C ALA A 384 -14.08 -4.08 -9.48
N HIS A 385 -13.74 -5.34 -9.25
CA HIS A 385 -12.60 -5.73 -8.43
C HIS A 385 -11.75 -6.73 -9.20
N TYR A 386 -10.47 -6.41 -9.37
CA TYR A 386 -9.49 -7.23 -10.07
C TYR A 386 -8.37 -7.66 -9.11
N TYR A 387 -8.20 -8.97 -8.93
CA TYR A 387 -7.07 -9.54 -8.20
C TYR A 387 -5.84 -9.55 -9.12
N ASN A 388 -5.11 -8.43 -9.16
CA ASN A 388 -3.94 -8.30 -10.01
C ASN A 388 -2.75 -9.08 -9.43
N ALA A 389 -2.23 -10.02 -10.21
CA ALA A 389 -1.04 -10.78 -9.87
C ALA A 389 -0.24 -11.18 -11.12
N ARG A 390 1.09 -11.19 -11.00
CA ARG A 390 2.00 -11.83 -11.95
C ARG A 390 2.29 -13.28 -11.55
N PHE A 391 1.29 -14.16 -11.59
CA PHE A 391 1.51 -15.55 -11.25
C PHE A 391 2.32 -16.30 -12.33
N PRO A 392 3.34 -17.09 -11.94
CA PRO A 392 3.97 -18.01 -12.87
C PRO A 392 2.99 -19.15 -13.20
N LEU A 393 2.98 -19.59 -14.47
CA LEU A 393 2.28 -20.81 -14.88
C LEU A 393 3.19 -22.01 -14.59
N LEU A 394 2.99 -22.65 -13.44
CA LEU A 394 3.84 -23.75 -12.99
C LEU A 394 3.57 -25.03 -13.80
N PRO A 395 4.61 -25.73 -14.32
CA PRO A 395 4.46 -27.02 -15.00
C PRO A 395 4.28 -28.19 -14.01
N HIS A 396 4.20 -27.89 -12.72
CA HIS A 396 4.09 -28.82 -11.60
C HIS A 396 3.16 -28.24 -10.54
N ALA A 397 2.76 -29.06 -9.56
CA ALA A 397 2.04 -28.56 -8.39
C ALA A 397 2.87 -27.53 -7.61
N THR A 398 2.21 -26.60 -6.92
CA THR A 398 2.86 -25.62 -6.06
C THR A 398 3.71 -26.31 -4.99
N THR A 399 4.96 -25.91 -4.83
CA THR A 399 5.88 -26.54 -3.86
C THR A 399 5.89 -25.86 -2.49
N GLY A 400 5.20 -24.73 -2.33
CA GLY A 400 5.24 -23.90 -1.12
C GLY A 400 6.68 -23.51 -0.80
N ASP A 401 7.11 -23.76 0.42
CA ASP A 401 8.46 -23.44 0.91
C ASP A 401 9.54 -24.47 0.48
N SER A 402 9.17 -25.49 -0.29
CA SER A 402 10.11 -26.47 -0.83
C SER A 402 10.54 -26.16 -2.27
N ALA A 403 11.65 -26.75 -2.71
CA ALA A 403 12.13 -26.59 -4.09
C ALA A 403 11.50 -27.63 -5.03
N ALA A 404 11.15 -27.20 -6.24
CA ALA A 404 10.82 -28.09 -7.34
C ALA A 404 12.10 -28.73 -7.90
N PHE A 405 12.13 -30.05 -8.08
CA PHE A 405 13.23 -30.69 -8.79
C PHE A 405 13.13 -30.38 -10.28
N ALA A 406 14.20 -29.85 -10.87
CA ALA A 406 14.28 -29.61 -12.30
C ALA A 406 15.42 -30.44 -12.90
N ALA A 407 15.06 -31.39 -13.76
CA ALA A 407 15.99 -32.15 -14.59
C ALA A 407 15.97 -31.66 -16.04
N SER A 408 14.84 -31.09 -16.48
CA SER A 408 14.64 -30.50 -17.80
C SER A 408 14.21 -29.04 -17.68
N SER A 409 14.50 -28.23 -18.71
CA SER A 409 13.94 -26.88 -18.83
C SER A 409 12.40 -26.86 -18.83
N ALA A 410 11.75 -27.95 -19.23
CA ALA A 410 10.29 -28.11 -19.16
C ALA A 410 9.76 -28.16 -17.71
N ASP A 411 10.60 -28.45 -16.72
CA ASP A 411 10.23 -28.41 -15.30
C ASP A 411 10.23 -26.97 -14.75
N ILE A 412 10.80 -26.01 -15.49
CA ILE A 412 10.94 -24.62 -15.07
C ILE A 412 9.89 -23.77 -15.80
N TRP A 413 9.08 -23.02 -15.04
CA TRP A 413 8.04 -22.18 -15.65
C TRP A 413 8.65 -21.17 -16.64
N SER A 414 8.01 -20.95 -17.78
CA SER A 414 8.44 -20.00 -18.81
C SER A 414 7.38 -18.94 -19.12
N GLU A 415 6.13 -19.20 -18.74
CA GLU A 415 4.98 -18.34 -19.01
C GLU A 415 4.33 -17.86 -17.71
N LEU A 416 3.58 -16.77 -17.82
CA LEU A 416 2.69 -16.31 -16.76
C LEU A 416 1.32 -16.95 -16.94
N VAL A 417 0.59 -17.12 -15.85
CA VAL A 417 -0.83 -17.44 -15.90
C VAL A 417 -1.55 -16.42 -16.81
N PRO A 418 -2.44 -16.85 -17.72
CA PRO A 418 -3.21 -15.94 -18.55
C PRO A 418 -3.95 -14.88 -17.72
N TRP A 419 -4.06 -13.66 -18.24
CA TRP A 419 -4.74 -12.57 -17.52
C TRP A 419 -6.21 -12.92 -17.21
N THR A 420 -6.87 -13.64 -18.12
CA THR A 420 -8.25 -14.12 -18.00
C THR A 420 -8.48 -15.11 -16.88
N ASP A 421 -7.42 -15.74 -16.38
CA ASP A 421 -7.48 -16.77 -15.35
C ASP A 421 -7.24 -16.15 -13.96
N LEU A 422 -7.20 -14.81 -13.87
CA LEU A 422 -7.13 -14.08 -12.61
C LEU A 422 -8.53 -13.60 -12.21
N PRO A 423 -8.89 -13.65 -10.90
CA PRO A 423 -10.22 -13.24 -10.45
C PRO A 423 -10.56 -11.79 -10.84
N LEU A 424 -11.68 -11.65 -11.56
CA LEU A 424 -12.30 -10.38 -11.93
C LEU A 424 -13.78 -10.42 -11.58
N TYR A 425 -14.21 -9.52 -10.71
CA TYR A 425 -15.61 -9.24 -10.44
C TYR A 425 -15.97 -7.98 -11.21
N LEU A 426 -16.92 -8.08 -12.14
CA LEU A 426 -17.44 -6.94 -12.90
C LEU A 426 -18.94 -6.85 -12.69
N ASN A 427 -19.40 -5.72 -12.15
CA ASN A 427 -20.82 -5.44 -11.88
C ASN A 427 -21.57 -6.62 -11.21
N PRO A 428 -21.05 -7.20 -10.12
CA PRO A 428 -21.68 -8.36 -9.49
C PRO A 428 -23.05 -7.99 -8.88
N PRO A 429 -23.97 -8.96 -8.71
CA PRO A 429 -25.25 -8.75 -8.06
C PRO A 429 -25.11 -8.18 -6.64
N GLY A 430 -26.12 -7.44 -6.22
CA GLY A 430 -26.09 -6.65 -4.99
C GLY A 430 -25.33 -5.32 -5.13
N GLY A 431 -24.74 -5.03 -6.28
CA GLY A 431 -24.25 -3.71 -6.66
C GLY A 431 -23.05 -3.19 -5.85
N TYR A 432 -22.23 -4.09 -5.30
CA TYR A 432 -21.04 -3.71 -4.58
C TYR A 432 -19.86 -4.65 -4.86
N VAL A 433 -18.64 -4.11 -4.71
CA VAL A 433 -17.41 -4.88 -4.51
C VAL A 433 -16.69 -4.34 -3.28
N GLN A 434 -16.06 -5.22 -2.50
CA GLN A 434 -15.29 -4.82 -1.33
C GLN A 434 -13.94 -5.54 -1.26
N GLN A 435 -12.95 -4.88 -0.68
CA GLN A 435 -11.63 -5.46 -0.46
C GLN A 435 -10.98 -4.88 0.79
N ALA A 436 -10.52 -5.78 1.69
CA ALA A 436 -9.81 -5.46 2.93
C ALA A 436 -8.56 -6.38 3.18
N ASN A 437 -7.76 -6.54 2.13
CA ASN A 437 -6.51 -7.30 1.96
C ASN A 437 -6.62 -8.82 2.05
N ASP A 438 -7.83 -9.34 2.08
CA ASP A 438 -8.09 -10.78 2.04
C ASP A 438 -8.20 -11.34 0.62
N THR A 439 -8.25 -12.67 0.52
CA THR A 439 -8.28 -13.36 -0.77
C THR A 439 -9.58 -13.02 -1.53
N PRO A 440 -9.59 -13.13 -2.87
CA PRO A 440 -10.69 -12.60 -3.68
C PRO A 440 -12.00 -13.39 -3.52
N ASP A 441 -11.97 -14.53 -2.83
CA ASP A 441 -13.09 -15.44 -2.57
C ASP A 441 -14.36 -14.76 -2.03
N PHE A 442 -14.19 -13.68 -1.28
CA PHE A 442 -15.26 -12.98 -0.56
C PHE A 442 -15.40 -11.50 -0.97
N THR A 443 -15.01 -11.18 -2.21
CA THR A 443 -15.18 -9.84 -2.79
C THR A 443 -16.65 -9.39 -2.78
N ASN A 444 -17.56 -10.33 -3.04
CA ASN A 444 -19.01 -10.13 -3.01
C ASN A 444 -19.65 -11.46 -2.57
N LEU A 445 -20.51 -11.45 -1.55
CA LEU A 445 -21.09 -12.68 -0.99
C LEU A 445 -22.26 -13.25 -1.80
N ASN A 446 -22.78 -12.50 -2.79
CA ASN A 446 -23.77 -13.00 -3.74
C ASN A 446 -23.12 -13.84 -4.86
N VAL A 447 -21.79 -13.80 -5.01
CA VAL A 447 -21.05 -14.53 -6.05
C VAL A 447 -19.82 -15.21 -5.45
N PRO A 448 -19.87 -16.52 -5.18
CA PRO A 448 -18.68 -17.26 -4.77
C PRO A 448 -17.65 -17.31 -5.92
N LEU A 449 -16.37 -17.24 -5.58
CA LEU A 449 -15.30 -17.50 -6.55
C LEU A 449 -15.26 -18.99 -6.90
N ASP A 450 -15.40 -19.30 -8.18
CA ASP A 450 -15.15 -20.66 -8.68
C ASP A 450 -13.64 -20.85 -8.89
N ARG A 451 -12.97 -21.42 -7.89
CA ARG A 451 -11.52 -21.63 -7.90
C ARG A 451 -11.03 -22.54 -9.03
N ASP A 452 -11.89 -23.39 -9.60
CA ASP A 452 -11.51 -24.25 -10.73
C ASP A 452 -11.37 -23.47 -12.04
N THR A 453 -11.84 -22.21 -12.08
CA THR A 453 -11.80 -21.34 -13.27
C THR A 453 -10.66 -20.32 -13.25
N VAL A 454 -9.85 -20.32 -12.19
CA VAL A 454 -8.80 -19.33 -11.96
C VAL A 454 -7.45 -20.00 -11.62
N ALA A 455 -6.41 -19.19 -11.51
CA ALA A 455 -5.05 -19.62 -11.23
C ALA A 455 -4.95 -20.57 -10.01
N ALA A 456 -4.38 -21.76 -10.20
CA ALA A 456 -4.23 -22.76 -9.15
C ALA A 456 -3.28 -22.34 -8.01
N ASN A 457 -2.44 -21.32 -8.22
CA ASN A 457 -1.51 -20.77 -7.23
C ASN A 457 -2.06 -19.53 -6.50
N LEU A 458 -3.38 -19.34 -6.49
CA LEU A 458 -4.03 -18.41 -5.58
C LEU A 458 -3.82 -18.85 -4.11
N PRO A 459 -3.59 -17.91 -3.19
CA PRO A 459 -3.57 -18.21 -1.76
C PRO A 459 -4.88 -18.88 -1.28
N GLU A 460 -4.80 -19.72 -0.25
CA GLU A 460 -5.96 -20.34 0.40
C GLU A 460 -6.99 -19.31 0.87
N PRO A 461 -8.30 -19.64 0.87
CA PRO A 461 -9.33 -18.69 1.25
C PRO A 461 -9.07 -18.13 2.64
N ARG A 462 -9.18 -16.81 2.79
CA ARG A 462 -9.00 -16.14 4.08
C ARG A 462 -9.99 -14.99 4.21
N LEU A 463 -10.55 -14.82 5.40
CA LEU A 463 -11.36 -13.63 5.73
C LEU A 463 -11.17 -13.21 7.19
N ARG A 464 -10.32 -12.21 7.42
CA ARG A 464 -10.03 -11.62 8.74
C ARG A 464 -11.20 -10.78 9.23
N LEU A 465 -11.26 -10.55 10.55
CA LEU A 465 -12.36 -9.83 11.20
C LEU A 465 -12.63 -8.44 10.58
N ARG A 466 -11.60 -7.66 10.19
CA ARG A 466 -11.80 -6.38 9.50
C ARG A 466 -12.57 -6.52 8.18
N SER A 467 -12.25 -7.54 7.39
CA SER A 467 -12.94 -7.84 6.13
C SER A 467 -14.35 -8.39 6.36
N GLN A 468 -14.55 -9.14 7.44
CA GLN A 468 -15.89 -9.56 7.85
C GLN A 468 -16.74 -8.35 8.25
N LEU A 469 -16.20 -7.40 9.01
CA LEU A 469 -16.92 -6.17 9.34
C LEU A 469 -17.16 -5.31 8.09
N SER A 470 -16.19 -5.23 7.16
CA SER A 470 -16.39 -4.61 5.85
C SER A 470 -17.63 -5.17 5.16
N LEU A 471 -17.76 -6.50 5.10
CA LEU A 471 -18.93 -7.18 4.54
C LEU A 471 -20.20 -6.93 5.33
N ASP A 472 -20.17 -6.95 6.66
CA ASP A 472 -21.34 -6.65 7.50
C ASP A 472 -21.90 -5.24 7.23
N LEU A 473 -21.03 -4.27 6.92
CA LEU A 473 -21.41 -2.90 6.61
C LEU A 473 -22.04 -2.75 5.22
N VAL A 474 -21.65 -3.59 4.24
CA VAL A 474 -22.02 -3.38 2.83
C VAL A 474 -22.89 -4.48 2.20
N HIS A 475 -22.88 -5.69 2.74
CA HIS A 475 -23.68 -6.84 2.26
C HIS A 475 -25.07 -6.82 2.91
N ASN A 476 -25.89 -5.86 2.47
CA ASN A 476 -27.26 -5.66 2.93
C ASN A 476 -28.09 -5.01 1.80
N GLU A 477 -29.29 -4.51 2.06
CA GLU A 477 -30.15 -3.82 1.07
C GLU A 477 -30.14 -2.28 1.17
N ARG A 478 -29.29 -1.69 2.03
CA ARG A 478 -29.22 -0.23 2.21
C ARG A 478 -28.71 0.47 0.94
N VAL A 479 -29.43 1.50 0.52
CA VAL A 479 -29.01 2.44 -0.52
C VAL A 479 -28.26 3.60 0.14
N PHE A 480 -27.05 3.90 -0.31
CA PHE A 480 -26.14 4.86 0.32
C PHE A 480 -26.08 6.19 -0.44
N SER A 481 -26.17 7.31 0.27
CA SER A 481 -25.58 8.57 -0.21
C SER A 481 -24.06 8.54 -0.06
N LEU A 482 -23.35 9.46 -0.70
CA LEU A 482 -21.90 9.60 -0.52
C LEU A 482 -21.56 9.84 0.96
N GLU A 483 -22.37 10.62 1.66
CA GLU A 483 -22.23 10.94 3.07
C GLU A 483 -22.52 9.74 3.99
N ASP A 484 -23.47 8.87 3.63
CA ASP A 484 -23.67 7.59 4.33
C ASP A 484 -22.41 6.69 4.23
N VAL A 485 -21.71 6.69 3.09
CA VAL A 485 -20.47 5.93 2.94
C VAL A 485 -19.36 6.51 3.82
N ILE A 486 -19.30 7.82 4.02
CA ILE A 486 -18.38 8.47 4.98
C ILE A 486 -18.69 7.98 6.41
N GLU A 487 -19.96 7.93 6.80
CA GLU A 487 -20.37 7.42 8.11
C GLU A 487 -19.96 5.95 8.29
N GLN A 488 -20.28 5.08 7.33
CA GLN A 488 -19.93 3.66 7.39
C GLN A 488 -18.41 3.45 7.42
N LYS A 489 -17.66 4.27 6.66
CA LYS A 489 -16.21 4.23 6.64
C LYS A 489 -15.60 4.48 8.01
N HIS A 490 -16.20 5.36 8.80
CA HIS A 490 -15.74 5.73 10.13
C HIS A 490 -16.42 4.94 11.26
N SER A 491 -17.14 3.86 10.92
CA SER A 491 -17.80 2.98 11.90
C SER A 491 -16.85 2.59 13.05
N PRO A 492 -17.24 2.82 14.31
CA PRO A 492 -16.44 2.47 15.47
C PRO A 492 -16.66 1.02 15.95
N ARG A 493 -17.45 0.21 15.22
CA ARG A 493 -17.77 -1.16 15.62
C ARG A 493 -16.51 -2.00 15.79
N MET A 494 -16.49 -2.84 16.83
CA MET A 494 -15.39 -3.76 17.12
C MET A 494 -15.89 -5.21 17.01
N LEU A 495 -15.69 -5.83 15.85
CA LEU A 495 -16.26 -7.15 15.56
C LEU A 495 -15.80 -8.23 16.54
N MET A 496 -14.55 -8.21 17.00
CA MET A 496 -14.07 -9.18 17.99
C MET A 496 -14.93 -9.17 19.26
N ALA A 497 -15.32 -7.99 19.73
CA ALA A 497 -16.18 -7.86 20.91
C ALA A 497 -17.56 -8.49 20.65
N GLU A 498 -18.11 -8.30 19.45
CA GLU A 498 -19.38 -8.92 19.04
C GLU A 498 -19.30 -10.46 19.01
N ARG A 499 -18.10 -11.04 18.85
CA ARG A 499 -17.89 -12.51 18.82
C ARG A 499 -17.75 -13.18 20.19
N VAL A 500 -17.30 -12.45 21.21
CA VAL A 500 -16.87 -13.07 22.48
C VAL A 500 -17.46 -12.46 23.74
N MET A 501 -18.07 -11.26 23.66
CA MET A 501 -18.49 -10.55 24.86
C MET A 501 -19.56 -11.27 25.67
N ASP A 502 -20.51 -11.92 25.01
CA ASP A 502 -21.58 -12.64 25.70
C ASP A 502 -21.04 -13.83 26.50
N ASP A 503 -20.12 -14.59 25.92
CA ASP A 503 -19.43 -15.70 26.58
C ASP A 503 -18.54 -15.20 27.73
N LEU A 504 -17.78 -14.12 27.52
CA LEU A 504 -16.92 -13.54 28.56
C LEU A 504 -17.75 -13.10 29.78
N LEU A 505 -18.89 -12.47 29.55
CA LEU A 505 -19.80 -12.06 30.63
C LEU A 505 -20.43 -13.27 31.32
N ALA A 506 -20.78 -14.32 30.58
CA ALA A 506 -21.31 -15.56 31.16
C ALA A 506 -20.26 -16.26 32.04
N ALA A 507 -19.05 -16.46 31.52
CA ALA A 507 -17.92 -17.06 32.23
C ALA A 507 -17.58 -16.27 33.50
N GLY A 508 -17.52 -14.94 33.40
CA GLY A 508 -17.25 -14.06 34.54
C GLY A 508 -18.33 -14.13 35.63
N ARG A 509 -19.61 -14.19 35.26
CA ARG A 509 -20.72 -14.35 36.20
C ARG A 509 -20.72 -15.72 36.87
N GLN A 510 -20.35 -16.78 36.14
CA GLN A 510 -20.27 -18.14 36.68
C GLN A 510 -19.11 -18.28 37.68
N ALA A 511 -17.94 -17.74 37.35
CA ALA A 511 -16.79 -17.74 38.25
C ALA A 511 -17.01 -16.83 39.48
N ALA A 512 -17.80 -15.75 39.31
CA ALA A 512 -18.18 -14.76 40.33
C ALA A 512 -17.03 -14.24 41.23
N PRO A 513 -15.83 -13.91 40.71
CA PRO A 513 -14.75 -13.40 41.55
C PRO A 513 -15.06 -11.97 42.04
N PRO A 514 -15.08 -11.69 43.35
CA PRO A 514 -15.41 -10.35 43.86
C PRO A 514 -14.52 -9.24 43.31
N ALA A 515 -13.26 -9.56 43.00
CA ALA A 515 -12.30 -8.61 42.45
C ALA A 515 -12.65 -8.13 41.01
N LEU A 516 -13.48 -8.86 40.26
CA LEU A 516 -13.83 -8.50 38.87
C LEU A 516 -15.24 -7.95 38.72
N GLU A 517 -16.01 -7.80 39.80
CA GLU A 517 -17.41 -7.33 39.75
C GLU A 517 -17.54 -6.00 38.99
N ARG A 518 -16.66 -5.02 39.29
CA ARG A 518 -16.64 -3.73 38.58
C ARG A 518 -16.29 -3.89 37.11
N ALA A 519 -15.30 -4.72 36.78
CA ALA A 519 -14.86 -4.94 35.41
C ALA A 519 -15.99 -5.55 34.56
N LEU A 520 -16.69 -6.55 35.09
CA LEU A 520 -17.84 -7.18 34.45
C LEU A 520 -19.01 -6.21 34.28
N ALA A 521 -19.26 -5.33 35.26
CA ALA A 521 -20.29 -4.31 35.15
C ALA A 521 -19.98 -3.28 34.04
N VAL A 522 -18.72 -2.84 33.93
CA VAL A 522 -18.28 -1.95 32.85
C VAL A 522 -18.45 -2.60 31.49
N LEU A 523 -17.95 -3.83 31.33
CA LEU A 523 -18.05 -4.57 30.08
C LEU A 523 -19.50 -4.90 29.69
N ALA A 524 -20.38 -5.14 30.67
CA ALA A 524 -21.81 -5.38 30.41
C ALA A 524 -22.56 -4.12 29.95
N ALA A 525 -22.10 -2.93 30.37
CA ALA A 525 -22.68 -1.65 29.97
C ALA A 525 -22.07 -1.08 28.68
N TRP A 526 -20.93 -1.61 28.24
CA TRP A 526 -20.22 -1.18 27.05
C TRP A 526 -21.00 -1.51 25.76
N ASP A 527 -20.97 -0.59 24.81
CA ASP A 527 -21.65 -0.69 23.51
C ASP A 527 -20.90 -1.51 22.46
N ARG A 528 -19.78 -2.15 22.84
CA ARG A 528 -18.91 -2.94 21.95
C ARG A 528 -18.27 -2.13 20.82
N THR A 529 -18.09 -0.83 21.02
CA THR A 529 -17.43 0.06 20.05
C THR A 529 -16.09 0.61 20.56
N ALA A 530 -15.22 0.95 19.63
CA ALA A 530 -14.06 1.81 19.82
C ALA A 530 -14.41 3.27 19.50
N ASP A 531 -15.61 3.74 19.89
CA ASP A 531 -15.97 5.14 19.75
C ASP A 531 -15.27 5.98 20.82
N ALA A 532 -14.82 7.19 20.48
CA ALA A 532 -14.11 8.10 21.35
C ALA A 532 -14.80 8.31 22.72
N GLU A 533 -16.13 8.36 22.77
CA GLU A 533 -16.88 8.57 24.01
C GLU A 533 -17.23 7.25 24.73
N SER A 534 -17.02 6.10 24.07
CA SER A 534 -17.38 4.79 24.60
C SER A 534 -16.55 4.40 25.82
N ARG A 535 -17.20 3.76 26.79
CA ARG A 535 -16.60 3.29 28.05
C ARG A 535 -16.66 1.77 28.11
N GLY A 536 -15.49 1.15 28.31
CA GLY A 536 -15.31 -0.31 28.37
C GLY A 536 -14.44 -0.86 27.25
N GLY A 537 -14.32 -0.17 26.12
CA GLY A 537 -13.46 -0.58 25.01
C GLY A 537 -11.97 -0.68 25.37
N VAL A 538 -11.47 0.20 26.25
CA VAL A 538 -10.08 0.14 26.75
C VAL A 538 -9.82 -1.12 27.57
N LEU A 539 -10.76 -1.47 28.47
CA LEU A 539 -10.70 -2.69 29.26
C LEU A 539 -10.79 -3.93 28.37
N PHE A 540 -11.71 -3.94 27.41
CA PHE A 540 -11.83 -5.04 26.46
C PHE A 540 -10.58 -5.22 25.63
N LYS A 541 -10.01 -4.14 25.06
CA LYS A 541 -8.76 -4.19 24.30
C LYS A 541 -7.64 -4.84 25.10
N ARG A 542 -7.40 -4.37 26.34
CA ARG A 542 -6.35 -4.95 27.19
C ARG A 542 -6.62 -6.41 27.54
N TRP A 543 -7.88 -6.79 27.72
CA TRP A 543 -8.27 -8.19 27.89
C TRP A 543 -7.94 -9.02 26.63
N ALA A 544 -8.33 -8.54 25.45
CA ALA A 544 -8.11 -9.23 24.19
C ALA A 544 -6.60 -9.41 23.88
N GLU A 545 -5.80 -8.36 24.10
CA GLU A 545 -4.33 -8.43 24.01
C GLU A 545 -3.73 -9.52 24.89
N ILE A 546 -4.31 -9.78 26.07
CA ILE A 546 -3.81 -10.79 27.02
C ILE A 546 -4.34 -12.18 26.70
N TYR A 547 -5.61 -12.30 26.29
CA TYR A 547 -6.25 -13.58 26.02
C TYR A 547 -5.73 -14.18 24.70
N PHE A 548 -5.66 -13.36 23.65
CA PHE A 548 -5.22 -13.78 22.32
C PHE A 548 -3.69 -13.70 22.10
N ALA A 549 -2.91 -13.42 23.16
CA ALA A 549 -1.44 -13.52 23.11
C ALA A 549 -0.92 -14.96 23.18
N ASN A 550 -1.77 -15.95 23.48
CA ASN A 550 -1.35 -17.35 23.55
C ASN A 550 -1.16 -17.92 22.13
N GLU A 551 -0.04 -18.59 21.88
CA GLU A 551 0.35 -19.09 20.55
C GLU A 551 -0.48 -20.29 20.08
N ASP A 552 -1.16 -21.00 20.98
CA ASP A 552 -2.09 -22.06 20.60
C ASP A 552 -3.43 -21.49 20.10
N THR A 553 -3.43 -21.08 18.84
CA THR A 553 -4.59 -20.48 18.16
C THR A 553 -5.81 -21.41 18.06
N THR A 554 -5.62 -22.73 18.17
CA THR A 554 -6.72 -23.71 18.07
C THR A 554 -7.57 -23.78 19.34
N ALA A 555 -7.05 -23.29 20.46
CA ALA A 555 -7.74 -23.24 21.75
C ALA A 555 -8.34 -21.85 22.08
N LEU A 556 -8.16 -20.85 21.22
CA LEU A 556 -8.62 -19.47 21.48
C LEU A 556 -10.11 -19.25 21.19
N TRP A 557 -10.66 -20.00 20.22
CA TRP A 557 -12.04 -19.88 19.76
C TRP A 557 -12.79 -21.18 20.00
N ASP A 558 -14.05 -21.10 20.43
CA ASP A 558 -14.95 -22.27 20.48
C ASP A 558 -15.20 -22.80 19.06
N GLN A 559 -15.44 -21.88 18.13
CA GLN A 559 -15.56 -22.18 16.71
C GLN A 559 -14.49 -21.44 15.91
N GLY A 560 -13.58 -22.19 15.29
CA GLY A 560 -12.61 -21.67 14.34
C GLY A 560 -13.26 -21.08 13.08
N TRP A 561 -12.50 -20.35 12.29
CA TRP A 561 -12.98 -19.77 11.03
C TRP A 561 -13.37 -20.86 10.03
N ASP A 562 -14.53 -20.70 9.41
CA ASP A 562 -15.13 -21.63 8.47
C ASP A 562 -15.49 -20.88 7.17
N PRO A 563 -14.88 -21.22 6.01
CA PRO A 563 -15.15 -20.52 4.75
C PRO A 563 -16.59 -20.69 4.26
N ALA A 564 -17.33 -21.69 4.73
CA ALA A 564 -18.76 -21.84 4.43
C ALA A 564 -19.64 -20.90 5.26
N ARG A 565 -19.10 -20.32 6.35
CA ARG A 565 -19.74 -19.31 7.20
C ARG A 565 -18.80 -18.12 7.40
N PRO A 566 -18.38 -17.46 6.30
CA PRO A 566 -17.17 -16.64 6.29
C PRO A 566 -17.27 -15.37 7.14
N SER A 567 -18.47 -14.79 7.26
CA SER A 567 -18.75 -13.62 8.10
C SER A 567 -19.32 -13.95 9.49
N ALA A 568 -19.59 -15.23 9.79
CA ALA A 568 -20.18 -15.66 11.06
C ALA A 568 -19.17 -16.34 12.01
N THR A 569 -17.99 -16.69 11.51
CA THR A 569 -16.92 -17.37 12.25
C THR A 569 -15.61 -16.59 12.12
N PRO A 570 -14.62 -16.74 13.02
CA PRO A 570 -14.67 -17.52 14.25
C PRO A 570 -15.63 -16.90 15.28
N PHE A 571 -16.06 -17.68 16.27
CA PHE A 571 -17.04 -17.26 17.28
C PHE A 571 -16.78 -17.95 18.63
N GLY A 572 -17.07 -17.25 19.71
CA GLY A 572 -17.04 -17.76 21.09
C GLY A 572 -15.65 -17.95 21.69
N LEU A 573 -15.62 -18.21 23.00
CA LEU A 573 -14.37 -18.40 23.77
C LEU A 573 -13.96 -19.87 23.83
N GLY A 574 -12.71 -20.18 23.49
CA GLY A 574 -12.21 -21.56 23.59
C GLY A 574 -11.93 -22.04 25.03
N SER A 575 -11.81 -21.12 25.99
CA SER A 575 -11.62 -21.44 27.42
C SER A 575 -12.13 -20.32 28.34
N ASP A 576 -13.21 -20.59 29.05
CA ASP A 576 -13.82 -19.68 30.04
C ASP A 576 -12.85 -19.33 31.18
N ALA A 577 -12.12 -20.32 31.69
CA ALA A 577 -11.20 -20.14 32.81
C ALA A 577 -10.03 -19.22 32.43
N ASP A 578 -9.47 -19.40 31.24
CA ASP A 578 -8.38 -18.56 30.75
C ASP A 578 -8.88 -17.15 30.42
N ALA A 579 -10.11 -17.01 29.90
CA ALA A 579 -10.72 -15.73 29.61
C ALA A 579 -10.95 -14.90 30.88
N VAL A 580 -11.48 -15.52 31.95
CA VAL A 580 -11.66 -14.86 33.26
C VAL A 580 -10.31 -14.53 33.90
N SER A 581 -9.33 -15.43 33.79
CA SER A 581 -7.96 -15.19 34.26
C SER A 581 -7.29 -14.02 33.53
N ALA A 582 -7.45 -13.93 32.20
CA ALA A 582 -6.99 -12.81 31.39
C ALA A 582 -7.67 -11.49 31.81
N LEU A 583 -8.95 -11.52 32.17
CA LEU A 583 -9.66 -10.32 32.64
C LEU A 583 -9.08 -9.80 33.96
N GLY A 584 -8.74 -10.69 34.90
CA GLY A 584 -8.03 -10.30 36.11
C GLY A 584 -6.65 -9.68 35.83
N ARG A 585 -5.90 -10.23 34.88
CA ARG A 585 -4.63 -9.64 34.45
C ARG A 585 -4.81 -8.28 33.76
N ALA A 586 -5.87 -8.12 32.97
CA ALA A 586 -6.20 -6.86 32.31
C ALA A 586 -6.52 -5.75 33.31
N VAL A 587 -7.38 -6.03 34.30
CA VAL A 587 -7.70 -5.13 35.40
C VAL A 587 -6.43 -4.68 36.12
N GLY A 588 -5.62 -5.64 36.59
CA GLY A 588 -4.38 -5.31 37.30
C GLY A 588 -3.37 -4.57 36.40
N SER A 589 -3.40 -4.79 35.10
CA SER A 589 -2.55 -4.04 34.16
C SER A 589 -2.98 -2.60 34.01
N LEU A 590 -4.28 -2.32 33.85
CA LEU A 590 -4.80 -0.96 33.74
C LEU A 590 -4.60 -0.18 35.04
N GLU A 591 -4.77 -0.82 36.19
CA GLU A 591 -4.48 -0.22 37.50
C GLU A 591 -3.02 0.21 37.64
N ARG A 592 -2.07 -0.62 37.18
CA ARG A 592 -0.64 -0.25 37.15
C ARG A 592 -0.34 0.89 36.18
N ASP A 593 -1.08 0.95 35.08
CA ASP A 593 -0.99 2.04 34.10
C ASP A 593 -1.74 3.31 34.56
N GLY A 594 -2.47 3.27 35.69
CA GLY A 594 -3.26 4.40 36.18
C GLY A 594 -4.51 4.70 35.34
N ILE A 595 -4.96 3.74 34.52
CA ILE A 595 -6.11 3.88 33.63
C ILE A 595 -7.36 3.32 34.32
N ALA A 596 -8.42 4.13 34.40
CA ALA A 596 -9.69 3.69 34.96
C ALA A 596 -10.32 2.59 34.09
N LEU A 597 -10.96 1.59 34.72
CA LEU A 597 -11.62 0.50 34.00
C LEU A 597 -12.71 0.98 33.04
N ASP A 598 -13.40 2.07 33.41
CA ASP A 598 -14.44 2.75 32.65
C ASP A 598 -13.93 3.99 31.91
N ALA A 599 -12.61 4.13 31.70
CA ALA A 599 -12.05 5.23 30.90
C ALA A 599 -12.74 5.32 29.52
N ARG A 600 -12.93 6.54 29.03
CA ARG A 600 -13.40 6.73 27.65
C ARG A 600 -12.29 6.32 26.70
N TRP A 601 -12.65 5.71 25.59
CA TRP A 601 -11.69 5.32 24.55
C TRP A 601 -10.79 6.49 24.15
N GLY A 602 -11.38 7.65 23.89
CA GLY A 602 -10.72 8.87 23.43
C GLY A 602 -9.91 9.61 24.49
N ASP A 603 -10.05 9.28 25.78
CA ASP A 603 -9.14 9.76 26.83
C ASP A 603 -7.77 9.05 26.73
N VAL A 604 -7.78 7.83 26.17
CA VAL A 604 -6.62 6.93 26.09
C VAL A 604 -6.02 6.90 24.67
N HIS A 605 -6.86 6.90 23.63
CA HIS A 605 -6.45 6.85 22.23
C HIS A 605 -6.63 8.20 21.56
N ARG A 606 -5.54 8.76 21.01
CA ARG A 606 -5.49 10.14 20.52
C ARG A 606 -4.87 10.23 19.13
N VAL A 607 -5.28 11.26 18.38
CA VAL A 607 -4.49 11.83 17.29
C VAL A 607 -3.74 13.02 17.86
N VAL A 608 -2.40 12.97 17.82
CA VAL A 608 -1.53 14.06 18.25
C VAL A 608 -0.58 14.43 17.13
N ARG A 609 -0.69 15.66 16.64
CA ARG A 609 0.10 16.19 15.53
C ARG A 609 0.19 17.71 15.66
N GLY A 610 1.40 18.25 15.74
CA GLY A 610 1.60 19.69 15.92
C GLY A 610 0.89 20.19 17.18
N ASP A 611 0.00 21.15 17.02
CA ASP A 611 -0.83 21.73 18.09
C ASP A 611 -2.15 20.96 18.31
N VAL A 612 -2.45 19.96 17.47
CA VAL A 612 -3.64 19.12 17.59
C VAL A 612 -3.40 17.98 18.58
N ASP A 613 -4.33 17.85 19.53
CA ASP A 613 -4.48 16.71 20.44
C ASP A 613 -5.97 16.39 20.57
N GLU A 614 -6.47 15.42 19.81
CA GLU A 614 -7.91 15.11 19.68
C GLU A 614 -8.22 13.64 20.00
N PRO A 615 -9.38 13.33 20.62
CA PRO A 615 -9.82 11.96 20.81
C PRO A 615 -10.14 11.34 19.45
N VAL A 616 -9.87 10.04 19.30
CA VAL A 616 -10.10 9.35 18.02
C VAL A 616 -10.81 8.02 18.21
N SER A 617 -11.81 7.76 17.35
CA SER A 617 -12.48 6.46 17.25
C SER A 617 -11.72 5.50 16.31
N GLY A 618 -11.92 4.20 16.49
CA GLY A 618 -11.29 3.15 15.66
C GLY A 618 -10.20 2.39 16.41
N CYS A 619 -9.85 1.20 15.92
CA CYS A 619 -8.96 0.27 16.62
C CYS A 619 -8.15 -0.58 15.66
N GLU A 620 -7.28 -1.43 16.19
CA GLU A 620 -6.43 -2.31 15.39
C GLU A 620 -7.28 -3.28 14.53
N PRO A 621 -6.85 -3.59 13.29
CA PRO A 621 -7.52 -4.57 12.42
C PRO A 621 -7.78 -5.93 13.06
N THR A 622 -6.89 -6.35 13.98
CA THR A 622 -6.99 -7.63 14.70
C THR A 622 -8.21 -7.71 15.61
N LEU A 623 -8.71 -6.57 16.09
CA LEU A 623 -9.97 -6.47 16.84
C LEU A 623 -11.20 -6.38 15.92
N GLY A 624 -10.98 -6.36 14.60
CA GLY A 624 -12.02 -6.34 13.57
C GLY A 624 -12.54 -4.95 13.20
N CYS A 625 -11.92 -3.86 13.66
CA CYS A 625 -12.33 -2.51 13.29
C CYS A 625 -12.15 -2.22 11.79
N PHE A 626 -13.15 -1.59 11.17
CA PHE A 626 -13.09 -1.12 9.79
C PHE A 626 -12.37 0.23 9.67
N ARG A 627 -12.64 1.15 10.60
CA ARG A 627 -11.77 2.30 10.88
C ARG A 627 -10.51 1.79 11.60
N ALA A 628 -9.52 1.41 10.80
CA ALA A 628 -8.34 0.70 11.25
C ALA A 628 -7.26 1.68 11.68
N LEU A 629 -6.83 1.60 12.94
CA LEU A 629 -5.75 2.41 13.51
C LEU A 629 -4.84 1.55 14.36
N SER A 630 -3.54 1.79 14.26
CA SER A 630 -2.54 1.25 15.19
C SER A 630 -1.95 2.39 16.01
N TYR A 631 -1.59 2.08 17.25
CA TYR A 631 -1.21 3.07 18.23
C TYR A 631 0.16 2.80 18.84
N GLU A 632 0.91 3.87 19.08
CA GLU A 632 2.16 3.86 19.84
C GLU A 632 1.93 4.42 21.23
N ARG A 633 2.43 3.72 22.26
CA ARG A 633 2.32 4.20 23.64
C ARG A 633 3.28 5.37 23.88
N ALA A 634 2.74 6.51 24.26
CA ALA A 634 3.48 7.71 24.62
C ALA A 634 4.01 7.66 26.07
N PRO A 635 5.02 8.50 26.41
CA PRO A 635 5.56 8.57 27.77
C PRO A 635 4.53 8.96 28.85
N ASP A 636 3.48 9.69 28.47
CA ASP A 636 2.38 10.08 29.36
C ASP A 636 1.33 8.97 29.57
N GLY A 637 1.54 7.79 28.97
CA GLY A 637 0.68 6.62 29.10
C GLY A 637 -0.46 6.53 28.07
N ARG A 638 -0.67 7.58 27.25
CA ARG A 638 -1.68 7.57 26.18
C ARG A 638 -1.18 6.79 24.95
N TYR A 639 -2.11 6.44 24.08
CA TYR A 639 -1.87 5.70 22.84
C TYR A 639 -2.12 6.62 21.65
N LEU A 640 -1.08 6.87 20.85
CA LEU A 640 -1.11 7.83 19.77
C LEU A 640 -1.19 7.11 18.43
N ALA A 641 -2.19 7.44 17.62
CA ALA A 641 -2.34 6.87 16.28
C ALA A 641 -1.09 7.23 15.44
N ASN A 642 -0.48 6.22 14.81
CA ASN A 642 0.73 6.40 14.01
C ASN A 642 0.75 5.57 12.71
N ARG A 643 -0.26 4.73 12.50
CA ARG A 643 -0.45 3.86 11.34
C ARG A 643 -1.93 3.51 11.24
N GLY A 644 -2.40 3.11 10.06
CA GLY A 644 -3.79 2.81 9.81
C GLY A 644 -4.34 3.72 8.73
N ASP A 645 -5.64 4.02 8.79
CA ASP A 645 -6.29 5.10 8.05
C ASP A 645 -5.36 6.31 7.98
N ALA A 646 -4.97 6.71 6.77
CA ALA A 646 -4.02 7.79 6.55
C ALA A 646 -4.60 8.81 5.58
N TRP A 647 -4.60 8.47 4.28
CA TRP A 647 -5.37 9.18 3.28
C TRP A 647 -6.68 8.42 3.06
N VAL A 648 -7.80 9.14 3.05
CA VAL A 648 -9.11 8.60 2.72
C VAL A 648 -9.66 9.42 1.56
N LEU A 649 -10.12 8.75 0.51
CA LEU A 649 -10.80 9.35 -0.63
C LEU A 649 -12.14 8.65 -0.82
N LEU A 650 -13.20 9.44 -0.95
CA LEU A 650 -14.48 8.98 -1.48
C LEU A 650 -14.86 9.83 -2.68
N VAL A 651 -15.31 9.21 -3.75
CA VAL A 651 -15.76 9.89 -4.97
C VAL A 651 -17.04 9.28 -5.51
N GLU A 652 -17.99 10.13 -5.88
CA GLU A 652 -19.19 9.79 -6.63
C GLU A 652 -19.04 10.27 -8.08
N PHE A 653 -19.25 9.37 -9.05
CA PHE A 653 -19.02 9.63 -10.47
C PHE A 653 -20.28 10.14 -11.18
N GLY A 654 -20.44 11.45 -11.22
CA GLY A 654 -21.43 12.18 -12.04
C GLY A 654 -20.82 12.73 -13.33
N GLU A 655 -21.54 13.65 -14.01
CA GLU A 655 -20.98 14.42 -15.14
C GLU A 655 -19.75 15.25 -14.71
N VAL A 656 -19.80 15.71 -13.46
CA VAL A 656 -18.70 16.27 -12.69
C VAL A 656 -18.56 15.40 -11.43
N PRO A 657 -17.39 14.81 -11.16
CA PRO A 657 -17.18 14.03 -9.94
C PRO A 657 -17.37 14.87 -8.68
N ARG A 658 -18.01 14.30 -7.65
CA ARG A 658 -18.06 14.87 -6.30
C ARG A 658 -17.21 14.02 -5.39
N ALA A 659 -16.19 14.61 -4.76
CA ALA A 659 -15.26 13.85 -3.92
C ALA A 659 -14.96 14.54 -2.59
N TYR A 660 -14.65 13.71 -1.59
CA TYR A 660 -14.15 14.13 -0.29
C TYR A 660 -12.83 13.43 0.01
N THR A 661 -11.93 14.14 0.70
CA THR A 661 -10.67 13.58 1.17
C THR A 661 -10.35 13.97 2.60
N VAL A 662 -9.44 13.24 3.24
CA VAL A 662 -8.74 13.69 4.45
C VAL A 662 -7.37 13.01 4.50
N LEU A 663 -6.35 13.74 4.95
CA LEU A 663 -4.98 13.27 5.14
C LEU A 663 -4.59 13.45 6.61
N ALA A 664 -4.52 12.34 7.36
CA ALA A 664 -4.39 12.34 8.83
C ALA A 664 -3.24 13.19 9.40
N TYR A 665 -2.16 13.34 8.63
CA TYR A 665 -0.92 14.01 9.05
C TYR A 665 -0.62 15.30 8.26
N GLY A 666 -1.62 15.86 7.57
CA GLY A 666 -1.48 17.10 6.82
C GLY A 666 -0.73 16.94 5.49
N GLN A 667 -0.68 18.01 4.70
CA GLN A 667 -0.12 18.03 3.35
C GLN A 667 1.41 18.07 3.31
N THR A 668 2.06 18.46 4.42
CA THR A 668 3.51 18.69 4.49
C THR A 668 4.13 18.12 5.76
N ALA A 669 5.42 17.77 5.66
CA ALA A 669 6.24 17.37 6.81
C ALA A 669 6.89 18.54 7.55
N ARG A 670 6.74 19.78 7.06
CA ARG A 670 7.33 20.99 7.67
C ARG A 670 6.49 21.48 8.83
N ASN A 671 7.03 21.43 10.05
CA ASN A 671 6.31 21.77 11.27
C ASN A 671 5.95 23.26 11.41
N ASP A 672 6.59 24.14 10.65
CA ASP A 672 6.32 25.57 10.59
C ASP A 672 5.29 25.95 9.52
N SER A 673 4.87 24.98 8.69
CA SER A 673 3.80 25.19 7.71
C SER A 673 2.43 25.11 8.37
N PRO A 674 1.47 25.99 7.99
CA PRO A 674 0.08 25.86 8.44
C PRO A 674 -0.61 24.57 7.98
N HIS A 675 -0.02 23.83 7.03
CA HIS A 675 -0.58 22.59 6.48
C HIS A 675 0.04 21.33 7.08
N PHE A 676 0.73 21.45 8.21
CA PHE A 676 1.38 20.35 8.92
C PHE A 676 0.40 19.48 9.72
N ASP A 677 -0.63 20.10 10.29
CA ASP A 677 -1.59 19.48 11.22
C ASP A 677 -3.04 19.93 11.01
N ASP A 678 -3.32 20.78 10.03
CA ASP A 678 -4.63 21.38 9.77
C ASP A 678 -5.74 20.39 9.38
N GLN A 679 -5.37 19.16 9.01
CA GLN A 679 -6.32 18.06 8.75
C GLN A 679 -6.44 17.06 9.90
N ALA A 680 -5.55 17.09 10.89
CA ALA A 680 -5.49 16.07 11.94
C ALA A 680 -6.75 16.05 12.81
N ALA A 681 -7.32 17.21 13.10
CA ALA A 681 -8.54 17.32 13.89
C ALA A 681 -9.79 16.86 13.11
N LEU A 682 -9.89 17.18 11.81
CA LEU A 682 -10.92 16.65 10.92
C LEU A 682 -10.87 15.12 10.90
N PHE A 683 -9.67 14.58 10.67
CA PHE A 683 -9.42 13.15 10.67
C PHE A 683 -9.85 12.50 11.98
N ALA A 684 -9.46 13.05 13.14
CA ALA A 684 -9.81 12.50 14.45
C ALA A 684 -11.34 12.38 14.61
N ARG A 685 -12.09 13.41 14.20
CA ARG A 685 -13.55 13.46 14.25
C ARG A 685 -14.27 12.66 13.15
N GLY A 686 -13.54 12.08 12.20
CA GLY A 686 -14.14 11.36 11.06
C GLY A 686 -14.77 12.29 10.01
N GLU A 687 -14.34 13.55 10.00
CA GLU A 687 -14.74 14.57 9.03
C GLU A 687 -13.81 14.55 7.81
N MET A 688 -14.34 14.96 6.66
CA MET A 688 -13.59 15.01 5.40
C MET A 688 -13.84 16.34 4.67
N LYS A 689 -12.84 16.83 3.96
CA LYS A 689 -12.91 18.06 3.15
C LYS A 689 -13.37 17.76 1.73
N SER A 690 -14.10 18.67 1.11
CA SER A 690 -14.46 18.55 -0.31
C SER A 690 -13.24 18.76 -1.21
N VAL A 691 -13.16 18.01 -2.29
CA VAL A 691 -12.12 18.17 -3.32
C VAL A 691 -12.46 19.35 -4.22
N ALA A 692 -11.52 20.28 -4.41
CA ALA A 692 -11.62 21.33 -5.41
C ALA A 692 -11.31 20.76 -6.81
N TRP A 693 -12.35 20.36 -7.55
CA TRP A 693 -12.19 19.68 -8.84
C TRP A 693 -12.31 20.64 -10.04
N THR A 694 -13.42 21.38 -10.15
CA THR A 694 -13.65 22.26 -11.30
C THR A 694 -12.78 23.52 -11.25
N ASP A 695 -12.61 24.21 -12.38
CA ASP A 695 -11.91 25.51 -12.42
C ASP A 695 -12.53 26.53 -11.45
N GLU A 696 -13.86 26.50 -11.29
CA GLU A 696 -14.56 27.37 -10.32
C GLU A 696 -14.23 26.98 -8.88
N ASP A 697 -14.20 25.68 -8.56
CA ASP A 697 -13.85 25.21 -7.23
C ASP A 697 -12.39 25.52 -6.90
N ILE A 698 -11.47 25.31 -7.85
CA ILE A 698 -10.06 25.63 -7.69
C ILE A 698 -9.89 27.13 -7.46
N ALA A 699 -10.52 27.98 -8.27
CA ALA A 699 -10.45 29.43 -8.12
C ALA A 699 -11.03 29.90 -6.78
N ARG A 700 -12.17 29.35 -6.36
CA ARG A 700 -12.83 29.67 -5.09
C ARG A 700 -11.99 29.31 -3.87
N ASN A 701 -11.23 28.22 -3.94
CA ASN A 701 -10.42 27.71 -2.84
C ASN A 701 -8.93 28.11 -2.93
N THR A 702 -8.52 28.86 -3.94
CA THR A 702 -7.11 29.22 -4.16
C THR A 702 -6.58 30.07 -2.99
N ILE A 703 -5.52 29.58 -2.35
CA ILE A 703 -4.76 30.33 -1.34
C ILE A 703 -3.46 30.90 -1.88
N ARG A 704 -2.90 30.27 -2.93
CA ARG A 704 -1.63 30.70 -3.54
C ARG A 704 -1.55 30.25 -5.00
N LYS A 705 -1.05 31.13 -5.87
CA LYS A 705 -0.81 30.84 -7.29
C LYS A 705 0.57 31.32 -7.72
N TYR A 706 1.35 30.46 -8.35
CA TYR A 706 2.75 30.76 -8.71
C TYR A 706 3.29 29.83 -9.78
N ARG A 707 4.41 30.25 -10.38
CA ARG A 707 5.26 29.36 -11.18
C ARG A 707 6.47 28.92 -10.32
N PRO A 708 6.99 27.70 -10.50
CA PRO A 708 8.23 27.27 -9.86
C PRO A 708 9.35 28.30 -10.00
N GLY A 709 9.95 28.72 -8.87
CA GLY A 709 11.02 29.73 -8.84
C GLY A 709 10.60 31.19 -9.12
N GLY A 710 9.32 31.47 -9.37
CA GLY A 710 8.79 32.81 -9.56
C GLY A 710 8.14 33.42 -8.31
N ASP A 711 7.92 34.74 -8.35
CA ASP A 711 7.22 35.46 -7.28
C ASP A 711 5.77 35.00 -7.12
N VAL A 712 5.31 34.92 -5.87
CA VAL A 712 3.95 34.53 -5.51
C VAL A 712 2.95 35.62 -5.91
N ARG A 713 2.02 35.29 -6.82
CA ARG A 713 0.88 36.17 -7.11
C ARG A 713 -0.24 35.82 -6.14
N ARG A 714 -0.56 36.78 -5.26
CA ARG A 714 -1.70 36.69 -4.34
C ARG A 714 -3.01 36.94 -5.07
#